data_AF-A0A0S9CBD4-F1
#
_entry.id   AF-A0A0S9CBD4-F1
#
_cell.length_a   1.000
_cell.length_b   1.000
_cell.length_c   1.000
_cell.angle_alpha   90.00
_cell.angle_beta   90.00
_cell.angle_gamma   90.00
#
_symmetry.space_group_name_H-M   'P 1'
#
loop_
_entity.id
_entity.type
_entity.pdbx_description
1 polymer ?
#
loop_
_entity_poly.entity_id
_entity_poly.type
_entity_poly.pdbx_seq_one_letter_code
_entity_poly.pdbx_strand_id
1 'polypeptide(L)'
;MGHWLTAARSAQSASVMTRFDPMFWTVNFPRPMMAAVTTIAPDALRVDAVFYNRDDLAGLIWESEDRHDHPLLRYETGRDYRGCRLSFRWRSAGVLALDAVNGPVLTIEGRDAGGAARSWYVRLWNYATGTPGDARVSIDLASVRGGFLLPAEADPVWAGDVDRMFVSLVAPGYDAGGGALPTPVEAWVEMSEVACDGAGAVLRVGDVVLPEHDLRIASGYDDSYHLTPARLLRNALNMGYRGAIVHYVGMSHYFRLRGGSVEGALNVACAAWHRDLAGRAKLLGYDLIWSLSYELFDAHCPAGWKQRAADGSPALTGWVPPSTLLSPSNGAAMTYLRGVARAFVAIGTAAGLTPHFQIGEPWWWVTPDGARPCIYDDSAKAAFAPVAIASMRGTMDAAQRATLDRAGAALAASTAALAAAVKAAAPGCTTYLLAYLPTVLDAQAPEAKRMNMPAGWAAPAFDVLQLEDYDWVTDGDTASSARGAAAAALRLGYPAERQEYLSGFVLRPEQRAQWRTIVAAARAAQGRGVARVYLWALPQMLRDGLVYWQEEGAVEAFDDVMFPLALGREAEVTPTFSTGVTTSAGGRETRRVGWAEARTRYDVGPGVRSEADVATLLAFFRARMGPARAFRLRDPFDWRTGDEVIGTGDGATRTFALVRRYGAATRRITRPVAGSVRVKVAGAATQAFTMASGGSVTLDAAPGKGAVVTASFDFDVPVRFAEDQLSVTRATHLAGNAPSVPLVEVREA
;
A
#
# COMPACT_ATOMS: atom_id res chain seq x y z
N MET A 1 1.24 6.45 -15.96
CA MET A 1 1.86 6.33 -14.62
C MET A 1 0.80 5.78 -13.70
N GLY A 2 0.88 4.52 -13.29
CA GLY A 2 -0.17 3.93 -12.44
C GLY A 2 0.08 4.02 -10.94
N HIS A 3 0.88 4.99 -10.47
CA HIS A 3 0.86 5.38 -9.07
C HIS A 3 1.29 6.86 -8.89
N TRP A 4 0.97 7.42 -7.74
CA TRP A 4 1.30 8.78 -7.30
C TRP A 4 1.47 8.80 -5.78
N LEU A 5 2.36 9.63 -5.26
CA LEU A 5 2.52 9.90 -3.83
C LEU A 5 1.93 11.27 -3.49
N THR A 6 0.91 11.31 -2.63
CA THR A 6 0.24 12.53 -2.20
C THR A 6 0.67 12.95 -0.81
N ALA A 7 1.03 14.22 -0.64
CA ALA A 7 1.42 14.76 0.67
C ALA A 7 0.23 15.40 1.41
N ALA A 8 -0.80 15.83 0.68
CA ALA A 8 -1.98 16.50 1.23
C ALA A 8 -3.12 16.51 0.21
N ARG A 9 -4.35 16.69 0.68
CA ARG A 9 -5.47 17.09 -0.19
C ARG A 9 -5.23 18.49 -0.78
N SER A 10 -5.64 18.67 -2.03
CA SER A 10 -5.78 19.98 -2.67
C SER A 10 -7.24 20.23 -3.07
N ALA A 11 -7.68 19.67 -4.19
CA ALA A 11 -9.03 19.83 -4.75
C ALA A 11 -9.91 18.58 -4.61
N GLN A 12 -9.40 17.53 -3.96
CA GLN A 12 -10.15 16.28 -3.79
C GLN A 12 -11.31 16.44 -2.80
N SER A 13 -12.33 15.59 -2.95
CA SER A 13 -13.55 15.58 -2.14
C SER A 13 -13.27 15.53 -0.64
N ALA A 14 -14.07 16.30 0.09
CA ALA A 14 -14.09 16.33 1.55
C ALA A 14 -15.54 16.32 2.04
N SER A 15 -15.74 15.74 3.21
CA SER A 15 -16.98 15.74 3.96
C SER A 15 -16.74 16.45 5.30
N VAL A 16 -17.69 16.32 6.21
CA VAL A 16 -17.60 16.80 7.59
C VAL A 16 -17.82 15.66 8.57
N MET A 17 -17.17 15.75 9.72
CA MET A 17 -17.35 14.85 10.86
C MET A 17 -17.53 15.66 12.14
N THR A 18 -18.17 15.07 13.13
CA THR A 18 -18.19 15.62 14.48
C THR A 18 -16.83 15.39 15.14
N ARG A 19 -16.28 16.40 15.80
CA ARG A 19 -15.08 16.30 16.62
C ARG A 19 -15.32 15.27 17.74
N PHE A 20 -14.28 14.52 18.10
CA PHE A 20 -14.35 13.39 19.03
C PHE A 20 -15.08 12.16 18.48
N ASP A 21 -15.24 12.03 17.16
CA ASP A 21 -15.77 10.83 16.53
C ASP A 21 -15.02 9.56 17.03
N PRO A 22 -15.75 8.57 17.58
CA PRO A 22 -15.20 7.34 18.13
C PRO A 22 -14.18 6.61 17.26
N MET A 23 -14.30 6.69 15.93
CA MET A 23 -13.40 6.02 14.98
C MET A 23 -11.96 6.50 15.09
N PHE A 24 -11.76 7.78 15.43
CA PHE A 24 -10.47 8.46 15.32
C PHE A 24 -9.67 8.53 16.63
N TRP A 25 -10.24 8.03 17.73
CA TRP A 25 -9.51 7.85 18.97
C TRP A 25 -8.46 6.75 18.84
N THR A 26 -7.35 6.91 19.56
CA THR A 26 -6.27 5.94 19.62
C THR A 26 -5.98 5.51 21.05
N VAL A 27 -5.23 4.42 21.23
CA VAL A 27 -4.78 3.98 22.56
C VAL A 27 -3.27 3.84 22.61
N ASN A 28 -2.67 4.22 23.73
CA ASN A 28 -1.24 4.01 23.99
C ASN A 28 -1.02 3.54 25.44
N PHE A 29 0.00 2.73 25.67
CA PHE A 29 0.29 2.13 26.98
C PHE A 29 1.74 1.65 27.07
N PRO A 30 2.31 1.54 28.29
CA PRO A 30 3.58 0.85 28.51
C PRO A 30 3.38 -0.67 28.40
N ARG A 31 4.38 -1.40 27.90
CA ARG A 31 4.40 -2.87 28.03
C ARG A 31 4.88 -3.24 29.44
N PRO A 32 4.39 -4.32 30.06
CA PRO A 32 3.70 -5.44 29.45
C PRO A 32 2.17 -5.37 29.42
N MET A 33 1.53 -4.31 29.93
CA MET A 33 0.08 -4.16 29.76
C MET A 33 -0.29 -4.09 28.29
N MET A 34 -1.53 -4.48 27.98
CA MET A 34 -2.07 -4.42 26.63
C MET A 34 -3.43 -3.73 26.67
N ALA A 35 -3.70 -2.86 25.71
CA ALA A 35 -5.01 -2.27 25.52
C ALA A 35 -5.35 -2.17 24.03
N ALA A 36 -6.63 -2.13 23.71
CA ALA A 36 -7.11 -1.94 22.35
C ALA A 36 -8.40 -1.13 22.36
N VAL A 37 -8.55 -0.24 21.39
CA VAL A 37 -9.76 0.58 21.21
C VAL A 37 -10.59 0.03 20.04
N THR A 38 -11.90 -0.10 20.26
CA THR A 38 -12.88 -0.54 19.26
C THR A 38 -14.05 0.44 19.22
N THR A 39 -14.76 0.46 18.08
CA THR A 39 -15.99 1.26 17.94
C THR A 39 -17.19 0.35 18.07
N ILE A 40 -18.08 0.63 19.02
CA ILE A 40 -19.23 -0.21 19.34
C ILE A 40 -20.56 0.39 18.85
N ALA A 41 -20.58 1.69 18.55
CA ALA A 41 -21.66 2.41 17.87
C ALA A 41 -21.08 3.66 17.15
N PRO A 42 -21.84 4.37 16.30
CA PRO A 42 -21.38 5.60 15.67
C PRO A 42 -20.93 6.69 16.66
N ASP A 43 -21.52 6.70 17.86
CA ASP A 43 -21.26 7.62 18.97
C ASP A 43 -20.67 6.92 20.20
N ALA A 44 -20.11 5.71 20.04
CA ALA A 44 -19.54 4.97 21.15
C ALA A 44 -18.27 4.17 20.80
N LEU A 45 -17.30 4.24 21.71
CA LEU A 45 -16.08 3.43 21.72
C LEU A 45 -15.93 2.64 23.01
N ARG A 46 -15.10 1.60 22.94
CA ARG A 46 -14.69 0.79 24.08
C ARG A 46 -13.19 0.52 24.04
N VAL A 47 -12.56 0.64 25.19
CA VAL A 47 -11.17 0.20 25.43
C VAL A 47 -11.23 -1.05 26.29
N ASP A 48 -10.70 -2.16 25.80
CA ASP A 48 -10.45 -3.37 26.59
C ASP A 48 -8.95 -3.43 26.90
N ALA A 49 -8.59 -3.76 28.13
CA ALA A 49 -7.22 -3.75 28.62
C ALA A 49 -6.91 -4.93 29.55
N VAL A 50 -5.63 -5.25 29.69
CA VAL A 50 -5.11 -6.14 30.73
C VAL A 50 -3.89 -5.51 31.39
N PHE A 51 -3.96 -5.37 32.72
CA PHE A 51 -2.89 -4.85 33.56
C PHE A 51 -2.09 -5.99 34.20
N TYR A 52 -0.78 -5.82 34.28
CA TYR A 52 0.15 -6.76 34.91
C TYR A 52 0.93 -6.13 36.06
N ASN A 53 1.11 -4.81 36.10
CA ASN A 53 1.79 -4.06 37.14
C ASN A 53 0.88 -3.01 37.77
N ARG A 54 1.25 -2.57 38.97
CA ARG A 54 0.52 -1.55 39.74
C ARG A 54 0.73 -0.15 39.19
N ASP A 55 1.80 0.11 38.45
CA ASP A 55 2.07 1.39 37.77
C ASP A 55 1.53 1.43 36.32
N ASP A 56 0.89 0.36 35.85
CA ASP A 56 0.35 0.30 34.51
C ASP A 56 -0.74 1.37 34.29
N LEU A 57 -0.65 2.06 33.15
CA LEU A 57 -1.52 3.15 32.77
C LEU A 57 -1.72 3.15 31.24
N ALA A 58 -2.96 2.97 30.79
CA ALA A 58 -3.33 3.20 29.39
C ALA A 58 -3.86 4.62 29.19
N GLY A 59 -3.68 5.13 27.99
CA GLY A 59 -4.22 6.40 27.54
C GLY A 59 -5.15 6.22 26.36
N LEU A 60 -6.39 6.67 26.50
CA LEU A 60 -7.29 6.88 25.37
C LEU A 60 -7.10 8.30 24.84
N ILE A 61 -6.71 8.43 23.58
CA ILE A 61 -6.13 9.66 23.03
C ILE A 61 -6.97 10.19 21.88
N TRP A 62 -7.28 11.48 21.95
CA TRP A 62 -7.78 12.28 20.83
C TRP A 62 -6.68 13.27 20.42
N GLU A 63 -6.28 13.25 19.16
CA GLU A 63 -5.27 14.17 18.63
C GLU A 63 -5.93 15.26 17.80
N SER A 64 -5.40 16.48 17.87
CA SER A 64 -5.88 17.59 17.04
C SER A 64 -5.44 17.46 15.59
N GLU A 65 -4.38 16.70 15.33
CA GLU A 65 -3.83 16.43 13.99
C GLU A 65 -3.93 14.94 13.68
N ASP A 66 -4.54 14.61 12.54
CA ASP A 66 -4.55 13.25 12.03
C ASP A 66 -3.22 12.90 11.38
N ARG A 67 -2.48 11.98 12.00
CA ARG A 67 -1.18 11.49 11.50
C ARG A 67 -1.24 10.05 10.99
N HIS A 68 -2.40 9.40 11.13
CA HIS A 68 -2.54 7.95 10.94
C HIS A 68 -3.24 7.61 9.62
N ASP A 69 -4.20 8.42 9.19
CA ASP A 69 -4.90 8.20 7.94
C ASP A 69 -4.02 8.54 6.72
N HIS A 70 -4.40 8.01 5.57
CA HIS A 70 -3.86 8.47 4.29
C HIS A 70 -4.06 9.99 4.15
N PRO A 71 -3.11 10.78 3.58
CA PRO A 71 -3.24 12.23 3.44
C PRO A 71 -4.51 12.71 2.73
N LEU A 72 -5.11 11.86 1.88
CA LEU A 72 -6.41 12.15 1.26
C LEU A 72 -7.62 11.93 2.18
N LEU A 73 -7.48 11.19 3.28
CA LEU A 73 -8.57 10.74 4.15
C LEU A 73 -8.57 11.39 5.54
N ARG A 74 -7.44 11.96 5.97
CA ARG A 74 -7.25 12.65 7.26
C ARG A 74 -8.34 13.66 7.58
N TYR A 75 -8.70 13.85 8.84
CA TYR A 75 -9.44 15.07 9.23
C TYR A 75 -8.51 16.30 9.25
N GLU A 76 -9.10 17.49 9.19
CA GLU A 76 -8.34 18.74 9.26
C GLU A 76 -7.80 19.01 10.66
N THR A 77 -6.61 19.61 10.74
CA THR A 77 -6.01 19.95 12.03
C THR A 77 -6.76 21.12 12.69
N GLY A 78 -7.43 20.85 13.80
CA GLY A 78 -8.20 21.85 14.55
C GLY A 78 -7.75 21.96 16.00
N ARG A 79 -6.95 22.97 16.32
CA ARG A 79 -6.28 23.13 17.64
C ARG A 79 -7.04 23.99 18.65
N ASP A 80 -8.02 24.77 18.20
CA ASP A 80 -8.86 25.60 19.08
C ASP A 80 -10.13 24.85 19.49
N TYR A 81 -10.24 24.60 20.79
CA TYR A 81 -11.35 23.90 21.42
C TYR A 81 -12.21 24.82 22.28
N ARG A 82 -11.92 26.13 22.37
CA ARG A 82 -12.67 27.07 23.23
C ARG A 82 -14.15 27.17 22.89
N GLY A 83 -14.52 26.82 21.65
CA GLY A 83 -15.91 26.75 21.19
C GLY A 83 -16.53 25.35 21.24
N CYS A 84 -15.96 24.41 22.00
CA CYS A 84 -16.41 23.02 22.07
C CYS A 84 -16.93 22.67 23.47
N ARG A 85 -18.05 21.94 23.51
CA ARG A 85 -18.54 21.25 24.72
C ARG A 85 -18.58 19.76 24.46
N LEU A 86 -17.74 18.99 25.15
CA LEU A 86 -17.69 17.54 25.06
C LEU A 86 -18.63 16.93 26.10
N SER A 87 -19.44 15.95 25.71
CA SER A 87 -20.18 15.12 26.65
C SER A 87 -20.21 13.66 26.22
N PHE A 88 -20.26 12.76 27.20
CA PHE A 88 -20.36 11.31 26.97
C PHE A 88 -20.86 10.63 28.24
N ARG A 89 -21.32 9.39 28.10
CA ARG A 89 -21.54 8.47 29.22
C ARG A 89 -20.31 7.59 29.38
N TRP A 90 -19.75 7.57 30.58
CA TRP A 90 -18.65 6.71 30.99
C TRP A 90 -19.19 5.48 31.68
N ARG A 91 -18.72 4.29 31.29
CA ARG A 91 -18.90 3.05 32.05
C ARG A 91 -17.57 2.30 32.14
N SER A 92 -17.28 1.67 33.28
CA SER A 92 -15.99 0.99 33.43
C SER A 92 -15.98 -0.12 34.47
N ALA A 93 -15.11 -1.11 34.28
CA ALA A 93 -14.77 -2.10 35.29
C ALA A 93 -13.29 -2.51 35.20
N GLY A 94 -12.68 -2.92 36.32
CA GLY A 94 -11.28 -3.36 36.36
C GLY A 94 -10.25 -2.23 36.22
N VAL A 95 -10.69 -0.97 36.23
CA VAL A 95 -9.87 0.25 36.34
C VAL A 95 -10.20 0.97 37.64
N LEU A 96 -9.33 1.89 38.08
CA LEU A 96 -9.71 2.84 39.15
C LEU A 96 -10.94 3.66 38.73
N ALA A 97 -11.87 3.83 39.67
CA ALA A 97 -13.12 4.56 39.45
C ALA A 97 -12.89 6.06 39.28
N LEU A 98 -13.85 6.78 38.69
CA LEU A 98 -13.75 8.22 38.40
C LEU A 98 -13.42 9.07 39.63
N ASP A 99 -13.99 8.73 40.79
CA ASP A 99 -13.85 9.48 42.03
C ASP A 99 -12.57 9.13 42.83
N ALA A 100 -11.79 8.15 42.40
CA ALA A 100 -10.57 7.76 43.09
C ALA A 100 -9.48 8.85 42.99
N VAL A 101 -8.52 8.84 43.94
CA VAL A 101 -7.40 9.80 43.97
C VAL A 101 -6.58 9.74 42.68
N ASN A 102 -6.30 8.52 42.19
CA ASN A 102 -5.62 8.27 40.93
C ASN A 102 -6.60 7.75 39.86
N GLY A 103 -7.86 8.19 39.92
CA GLY A 103 -8.87 7.86 38.93
C GLY A 103 -8.58 8.47 37.55
N PRO A 104 -9.42 8.18 36.54
CA PRO A 104 -9.31 8.76 35.20
C PRO A 104 -9.23 10.29 35.20
N VAL A 105 -8.18 10.80 34.56
CA VAL A 105 -7.89 12.22 34.34
C VAL A 105 -7.85 12.49 32.85
N LEU A 106 -8.51 13.56 32.42
CA LEU A 106 -8.32 14.15 31.10
C LEU A 106 -7.11 15.09 31.16
N THR A 107 -5.98 14.63 30.63
CA THR A 107 -4.80 15.45 30.40
C THR A 107 -4.96 16.18 29.07
N ILE A 108 -4.88 17.50 29.09
CA ILE A 108 -4.92 18.36 27.90
C ILE A 108 -3.50 18.90 27.71
N GLU A 109 -2.89 18.61 26.56
CA GLU A 109 -1.52 19.04 26.25
C GLU A 109 -1.55 20.02 25.08
N GLY A 110 -0.81 21.12 25.18
CA GLY A 110 -0.72 22.10 24.11
C GLY A 110 0.19 23.26 24.47
N ARG A 111 -0.21 24.47 24.10
CA ARG A 111 0.42 25.71 24.55
C ARG A 111 -0.55 26.53 25.37
N ASP A 112 -0.09 27.46 26.19
CA ASP A 112 -0.95 28.44 26.86
C ASP A 112 -1.22 29.66 25.97
N ALA A 113 -1.93 30.66 26.50
CA ALA A 113 -2.25 31.90 25.77
C ALA A 113 -1.00 32.68 25.31
N GLY A 114 0.15 32.49 25.96
CA GLY A 114 1.43 33.09 25.58
C GLY A 114 2.24 32.25 24.59
N GLY A 115 1.72 31.08 24.19
CA GLY A 115 2.40 30.15 23.29
C GLY A 115 3.42 29.24 23.98
N ALA A 116 3.47 29.19 25.31
CA ALA A 116 4.37 28.30 26.05
C ALA A 116 3.76 26.90 26.20
N ALA A 117 4.54 25.84 25.97
CA ALA A 117 4.06 24.47 26.11
C ALA A 117 3.56 24.20 27.55
N ARG A 118 2.37 23.62 27.67
CA ARG A 118 1.73 23.36 28.96
C ARG A 118 0.81 22.13 28.90
N SER A 119 0.73 21.45 30.04
CA SER A 119 -0.23 20.37 30.28
C SER A 119 -1.17 20.75 31.43
N TRP A 120 -2.46 20.44 31.27
CA TRP A 120 -3.48 20.60 32.30
C TRP A 120 -4.09 19.25 32.65
N TYR A 121 -4.42 19.07 33.93
CA TYR A 121 -4.96 17.82 34.46
C TYR A 121 -6.39 18.05 34.95
N VAL A 122 -7.36 17.60 34.16
CA VAL A 122 -8.80 17.75 34.44
C VAL A 122 -9.34 16.45 35.02
N ARG A 123 -9.69 16.45 36.30
CA ARG A 123 -10.32 15.30 36.95
C ARG A 123 -11.75 15.14 36.43
N LEU A 124 -12.02 14.04 35.72
CA LEU A 124 -13.32 13.83 35.07
C LEU A 124 -14.50 13.82 36.05
N TRP A 125 -14.30 13.31 37.27
CA TRP A 125 -15.34 13.26 38.31
C TRP A 125 -15.89 14.63 38.69
N ASN A 126 -15.08 15.69 38.61
CA ASN A 126 -15.53 17.05 38.91
C ASN A 126 -16.58 17.56 37.89
N TYR A 127 -16.74 16.86 36.76
CA TYR A 127 -17.63 17.16 35.65
C TYR A 127 -18.62 16.01 35.37
N ALA A 128 -18.76 15.07 36.32
CA ALA A 128 -19.56 13.86 36.18
C ALA A 128 -20.85 13.93 37.01
N THR A 129 -21.91 13.29 36.53
CA THR A 129 -23.16 13.05 37.28
C THR A 129 -23.54 11.57 37.15
N GLY A 130 -23.68 10.88 38.27
CA GLY A 130 -23.94 9.45 38.32
C GLY A 130 -23.14 8.77 39.42
N THR A 131 -22.69 7.55 39.15
CA THR A 131 -21.85 6.75 40.04
C THR A 131 -20.41 6.72 39.56
N PRO A 132 -19.42 6.41 40.41
CA PRO A 132 -18.01 6.39 39.99
C PRO A 132 -17.66 5.45 38.83
N GLY A 133 -18.47 4.42 38.57
CA GLY A 133 -18.29 3.47 37.45
C GLY A 133 -19.30 3.59 36.31
N ASP A 134 -20.32 4.46 36.45
CA ASP A 134 -21.34 4.76 35.43
C ASP A 134 -21.84 6.20 35.64
N ALA A 135 -21.36 7.13 34.82
CA ALA A 135 -21.68 8.55 34.95
C ALA A 135 -21.73 9.27 33.60
N ARG A 136 -22.58 10.30 33.52
CA ARG A 136 -22.54 11.27 32.42
C ARG A 136 -21.48 12.32 32.72
N VAL A 137 -20.52 12.51 31.82
CA VAL A 137 -19.49 13.55 31.89
C VAL A 137 -19.85 14.67 30.91
N SER A 138 -19.75 15.93 31.34
CA SER A 138 -19.95 17.11 30.49
C SER A 138 -18.91 18.19 30.78
N ILE A 139 -18.09 18.50 29.77
CA ILE A 139 -16.95 19.42 29.87
C ILE A 139 -17.15 20.55 28.87
N ASP A 140 -17.28 21.77 29.39
CA ASP A 140 -17.22 23.00 28.58
C ASP A 140 -15.75 23.48 28.49
N LEU A 141 -15.15 23.35 27.30
CA LEU A 141 -13.74 23.65 27.09
C LEU A 141 -13.45 25.15 27.06
N ALA A 142 -14.48 26.01 27.06
CA ALA A 142 -14.33 27.45 27.26
C ALA A 142 -14.00 27.81 28.72
N SER A 143 -14.47 27.00 29.68
CA SER A 143 -14.42 27.32 31.11
C SER A 143 -13.93 26.19 32.00
N VAL A 144 -13.46 25.07 31.43
CA VAL A 144 -12.92 23.95 32.20
C VAL A 144 -11.76 24.37 33.10
N ARG A 145 -11.66 23.72 34.25
CA ARG A 145 -10.63 23.92 35.28
C ARG A 145 -10.00 22.58 35.59
N GLY A 146 -8.68 22.54 35.60
CA GLY A 146 -7.92 21.44 36.20
C GLY A 146 -7.90 21.54 37.73
N GLY A 147 -7.28 20.56 38.37
CA GLY A 147 -7.17 20.45 39.82
C GLY A 147 -8.00 19.30 40.40
N PHE A 148 -7.63 18.84 41.60
CA PHE A 148 -8.30 17.72 42.25
C PHE A 148 -9.52 18.22 43.05
N LEU A 149 -9.32 19.20 43.94
CA LEU A 149 -10.36 19.80 44.78
C LEU A 149 -10.82 21.16 44.23
N LEU A 150 -11.95 21.18 43.51
CA LEU A 150 -12.56 22.44 43.06
C LEU A 150 -13.50 23.04 44.12
N PRO A 151 -13.51 24.38 44.31
CA PRO A 151 -12.74 25.38 43.55
C PRO A 151 -11.34 25.69 44.11
N ALA A 152 -10.92 25.09 45.23
CA ALA A 152 -9.70 25.47 45.96
C ALA A 152 -8.40 25.31 45.14
N GLU A 153 -8.32 24.31 44.27
CA GLU A 153 -7.17 23.98 43.44
C GLU A 153 -7.42 24.30 41.96
N ALA A 154 -8.40 25.15 41.65
CA ALA A 154 -8.79 25.42 40.27
C ALA A 154 -7.62 25.97 39.45
N ASP A 155 -7.21 25.22 38.42
CA ASP A 155 -6.24 25.65 37.42
C ASP A 155 -6.94 25.92 36.08
N PRO A 156 -7.11 27.18 35.65
CA PRO A 156 -7.75 27.50 34.38
C PRO A 156 -7.05 26.86 33.18
N VAL A 157 -7.82 26.08 32.41
CA VAL A 157 -7.34 25.51 31.15
C VAL A 157 -7.51 26.54 30.05
N TRP A 158 -6.45 26.78 29.30
CA TRP A 158 -6.55 27.50 28.03
C TRP A 158 -6.63 26.47 26.90
N ALA A 159 -7.77 26.39 26.22
CA ALA A 159 -8.04 25.38 25.19
C ALA A 159 -7.89 25.93 23.76
N GLY A 160 -7.10 26.99 23.56
CA GLY A 160 -7.00 27.68 22.26
C GLY A 160 -6.01 27.07 21.26
N ASP A 161 -5.06 26.26 21.73
CA ASP A 161 -4.07 25.54 20.92
C ASP A 161 -3.65 24.27 21.67
N VAL A 162 -4.43 23.22 21.46
CA VAL A 162 -4.26 21.88 22.05
C VAL A 162 -3.65 20.95 21.00
N ASP A 163 -2.60 20.21 21.37
CA ASP A 163 -2.05 19.10 20.56
C ASP A 163 -2.93 17.86 20.64
N ARG A 164 -3.26 17.45 21.86
CA ARG A 164 -4.00 16.24 22.13
C ARG A 164 -4.69 16.27 23.49
N MET A 165 -5.67 15.40 23.63
CA MET A 165 -6.38 15.07 24.85
C MET A 165 -6.16 13.59 25.17
N PHE A 166 -5.89 13.29 26.43
CA PHE A 166 -5.51 11.97 26.91
C PHE A 166 -6.35 11.63 28.13
N VAL A 167 -7.17 10.58 28.07
CA VAL A 167 -7.94 10.07 29.21
C VAL A 167 -7.21 8.86 29.79
N SER A 168 -6.78 8.95 31.06
CA SER A 168 -6.06 7.87 31.72
C SER A 168 -6.97 6.72 32.16
N LEU A 169 -6.49 5.50 31.96
CA LEU A 169 -7.05 4.25 32.48
C LEU A 169 -6.00 3.63 33.38
N VAL A 170 -6.27 3.62 34.69
CA VAL A 170 -5.28 3.30 35.71
C VAL A 170 -5.58 1.94 36.34
N ALA A 171 -4.54 1.12 36.50
CA ALA A 171 -4.65 -0.19 37.13
C ALA A 171 -5.20 -0.10 38.58
N PRO A 172 -6.03 -1.06 39.02
CA PRO A 172 -6.46 -1.13 40.41
C PRO A 172 -5.27 -1.30 41.37
N GLY A 173 -5.36 -0.66 42.54
CA GLY A 173 -4.27 -0.69 43.52
C GLY A 173 -3.02 0.07 43.06
N TYR A 174 -3.20 1.11 42.25
CA TYR A 174 -2.13 1.91 41.68
C TYR A 174 -1.07 2.32 42.71
N ASP A 175 0.19 2.11 42.34
CA ASP A 175 1.36 2.46 43.12
C ASP A 175 2.43 2.97 42.16
N ALA A 176 2.81 4.25 42.30
CA ALA A 176 3.85 4.86 41.47
C ALA A 176 5.24 4.24 41.67
N GLY A 177 5.46 3.50 42.77
CA GLY A 177 6.65 2.67 42.97
C GLY A 177 6.66 1.40 42.13
N GLY A 178 5.55 1.08 41.45
CA GLY A 178 5.41 -0.05 40.54
C GLY A 178 5.29 -1.41 41.21
N GLY A 179 5.65 -2.45 40.47
CA GLY A 179 5.64 -3.83 40.90
C GLY A 179 4.44 -4.62 40.38
N ALA A 180 4.63 -5.92 40.23
CA ALA A 180 3.65 -6.82 39.63
C ALA A 180 2.35 -6.88 40.46
N LEU A 181 1.21 -6.94 39.76
CA LEU A 181 -0.06 -7.29 40.36
C LEU A 181 -0.04 -8.77 40.78
N PRO A 182 -0.72 -9.14 41.89
CA PRO A 182 -0.82 -10.54 42.32
C PRO A 182 -1.45 -11.45 41.26
N THR A 183 -2.35 -10.90 40.45
CA THR A 183 -2.96 -11.56 39.32
C THR A 183 -3.21 -10.50 38.24
N PRO A 184 -3.01 -10.81 36.95
CA PRO A 184 -3.35 -9.88 35.88
C PRO A 184 -4.82 -9.46 35.97
N VAL A 185 -5.11 -8.19 35.75
CA VAL A 185 -6.47 -7.64 35.82
C VAL A 185 -6.95 -7.31 34.42
N GLU A 186 -7.95 -8.04 33.94
CA GLU A 186 -8.70 -7.67 32.74
C GLU A 186 -9.68 -6.54 33.07
N ALA A 187 -9.71 -5.52 32.23
CA ALA A 187 -10.40 -4.27 32.48
C ALA A 187 -11.03 -3.72 31.21
N TRP A 188 -12.02 -2.85 31.36
CA TRP A 188 -12.61 -2.13 30.24
C TRP A 188 -13.18 -0.78 30.63
N VAL A 189 -13.20 0.11 29.64
CA VAL A 189 -13.85 1.42 29.67
C VAL A 189 -14.69 1.58 28.42
N GLU A 190 -15.89 2.12 28.58
CA GLU A 190 -16.76 2.52 27.50
C GLU A 190 -17.04 4.03 27.60
N MET A 191 -16.90 4.71 26.46
CA MET A 191 -17.39 6.06 26.25
C MET A 191 -18.48 6.00 25.19
N SER A 192 -19.73 6.11 25.59
CA SER A 192 -20.91 6.10 24.72
C SER A 192 -21.64 7.44 24.74
N GLU A 193 -22.59 7.63 23.81
CA GLU A 193 -23.32 8.89 23.66
C GLU A 193 -22.37 10.09 23.51
N VAL A 194 -21.23 9.88 22.82
CA VAL A 194 -20.19 10.89 22.61
C VAL A 194 -20.75 11.98 21.71
N ALA A 195 -20.81 13.20 22.24
CA ALA A 195 -21.32 14.37 21.56
C ALA A 195 -20.40 15.56 21.77
N CYS A 196 -20.27 16.39 20.73
CA CYS A 196 -19.56 17.66 20.77
C CYS A 196 -20.48 18.75 20.23
N ASP A 197 -20.71 19.79 21.03
CA ASP A 197 -21.51 20.95 20.65
C ASP A 197 -20.64 22.21 20.50
N GLY A 198 -21.16 23.20 19.80
CA GLY A 198 -20.57 24.53 19.65
C GLY A 198 -19.85 24.76 18.32
N ALA A 199 -19.32 25.97 18.12
CA ALA A 199 -18.77 26.40 16.83
C ALA A 199 -17.53 25.60 16.38
N GLY A 200 -16.82 24.96 17.31
CA GLY A 200 -15.64 24.12 17.01
C GLY A 200 -15.95 22.63 16.86
N ALA A 201 -17.22 22.23 16.92
CA ALA A 201 -17.62 20.82 16.98
C ALA A 201 -17.53 20.06 15.64
N VAL A 202 -17.38 20.75 14.51
CA VAL A 202 -17.35 20.14 13.18
C VAL A 202 -15.95 20.29 12.59
N LEU A 203 -15.42 19.19 12.05
CA LEU A 203 -14.15 19.15 11.32
C LEU A 203 -14.38 18.69 9.89
N ARG A 204 -13.67 19.29 8.93
CA ARG A 204 -13.55 18.74 7.58
C ARG A 204 -12.78 17.42 7.62
N VAL A 205 -13.23 16.44 6.85
CA VAL A 205 -12.59 15.13 6.71
C VAL A 205 -12.47 14.74 5.25
N GLY A 206 -11.44 13.98 4.90
CA GLY A 206 -11.28 13.48 3.53
C GLY A 206 -12.34 12.47 3.17
N ASP A 207 -12.93 12.62 1.98
CA ASP A 207 -13.96 11.72 1.46
C ASP A 207 -13.62 11.22 0.06
N VAL A 208 -12.33 10.96 -0.15
CA VAL A 208 -11.84 10.39 -1.40
C VAL A 208 -12.17 8.90 -1.42
N VAL A 209 -12.78 8.44 -2.50
CA VAL A 209 -12.98 7.02 -2.79
C VAL A 209 -12.37 6.74 -4.15
N LEU A 210 -11.38 5.86 -4.17
CA LEU A 210 -10.76 5.38 -5.41
C LEU A 210 -11.55 4.18 -5.96
N PRO A 211 -11.56 3.99 -7.29
CA PRO A 211 -12.06 2.77 -7.88
C PRO A 211 -11.37 1.53 -7.31
N GLU A 212 -12.08 0.41 -7.29
CA GLU A 212 -11.45 -0.88 -7.04
C GLU A 212 -10.35 -1.14 -8.08
N HIS A 213 -9.24 -1.72 -7.62
CA HIS A 213 -8.12 -2.09 -8.47
C HIS A 213 -7.61 -3.50 -8.17
N ASP A 214 -6.67 -3.96 -8.99
CA ASP A 214 -6.15 -5.33 -9.02
C ASP A 214 -5.17 -5.71 -7.89
N LEU A 215 -4.65 -4.73 -7.14
CA LEU A 215 -3.81 -5.00 -5.96
C LEU A 215 -4.64 -5.28 -4.70
N ARG A 216 -4.07 -6.11 -3.82
CA ARG A 216 -4.53 -6.41 -2.47
C ARG A 216 -3.61 -5.72 -1.46
N ILE A 217 -3.99 -5.74 -0.17
CA ILE A 217 -3.21 -5.10 0.88
C ILE A 217 -2.90 -6.07 2.00
N ALA A 218 -1.72 -5.91 2.59
CA ALA A 218 -1.32 -6.59 3.80
C ALA A 218 -1.11 -5.56 4.93
N SER A 219 -1.48 -5.92 6.17
CA SER A 219 -1.36 -5.07 7.36
C SER A 219 -0.93 -5.88 8.59
N GLY A 220 -0.33 -5.21 9.59
CA GLY A 220 0.12 -5.83 10.84
C GLY A 220 -0.63 -5.30 12.06
N TYR A 221 -0.98 -6.18 13.02
CA TYR A 221 -1.55 -5.78 14.31
C TYR A 221 -0.55 -5.01 15.17
N ASP A 222 0.71 -5.44 15.22
CA ASP A 222 1.75 -4.72 15.97
C ASP A 222 1.98 -3.28 15.46
N ASP A 223 1.66 -3.00 14.20
CA ASP A 223 1.72 -1.64 13.63
C ASP A 223 0.43 -0.84 13.83
N SER A 224 -0.69 -1.49 14.13
CA SER A 224 -2.04 -0.90 14.06
C SER A 224 -2.86 -1.06 15.33
N TYR A 225 -2.35 -1.71 16.38
CA TYR A 225 -3.08 -2.02 17.62
C TYR A 225 -3.71 -0.79 18.29
N HIS A 226 -3.05 0.36 18.11
CA HIS A 226 -3.44 1.63 18.68
C HIS A 226 -4.62 2.29 17.95
N LEU A 227 -4.97 1.85 16.75
CA LEU A 227 -6.05 2.37 15.92
C LEU A 227 -7.31 1.51 16.05
N THR A 228 -8.48 2.09 15.80
CA THR A 228 -9.71 1.31 15.69
C THR A 228 -9.72 0.49 14.38
N PRO A 229 -10.27 -0.74 14.37
CA PRO A 229 -10.44 -1.51 13.14
C PRO A 229 -11.29 -0.79 12.08
N ALA A 230 -12.28 0.00 12.52
CA ALA A 230 -13.09 0.86 11.65
C ALA A 230 -12.24 1.84 10.84
N ARG A 231 -11.29 2.52 11.48
CA ARG A 231 -10.38 3.46 10.83
C ARG A 231 -9.46 2.77 9.83
N LEU A 232 -8.90 1.62 10.22
CA LEU A 232 -8.01 0.83 9.36
C LEU A 232 -8.71 0.38 8.07
N LEU A 233 -9.92 -0.20 8.21
CA LEU A 233 -10.69 -0.69 7.07
C LEU A 233 -11.26 0.45 6.21
N ARG A 234 -11.62 1.61 6.80
CA ARG A 234 -11.98 2.81 6.03
C ARG A 234 -10.85 3.22 5.09
N ASN A 235 -9.61 3.24 5.59
CA ASN A 235 -8.44 3.58 4.76
C ASN A 235 -8.24 2.58 3.62
N ALA A 236 -8.28 1.27 3.90
CA ALA A 236 -8.14 0.24 2.87
C ALA A 236 -9.25 0.34 1.79
N LEU A 237 -10.51 0.50 2.20
CA LEU A 237 -11.66 0.57 1.32
C LEU A 237 -11.61 1.81 0.42
N ASN A 238 -11.41 2.97 1.01
CA ASN A 238 -11.42 4.23 0.29
C ASN A 238 -10.22 4.37 -0.66
N MET A 239 -9.11 3.68 -0.39
CA MET A 239 -7.95 3.65 -1.28
C MET A 239 -8.04 2.58 -2.38
N GLY A 240 -9.20 1.91 -2.56
CA GLY A 240 -9.45 1.02 -3.71
C GLY A 240 -9.14 -0.47 -3.47
N TYR A 241 -8.65 -0.86 -2.30
CA TYR A 241 -8.34 -2.26 -2.00
C TYR A 241 -9.62 -3.05 -1.72
N ARG A 242 -9.74 -4.24 -2.32
CA ARG A 242 -10.85 -5.19 -2.13
C ARG A 242 -10.31 -6.62 -1.98
N GLY A 243 -11.17 -7.58 -1.62
CA GLY A 243 -10.80 -9.00 -1.55
C GLY A 243 -10.12 -9.40 -0.25
N ALA A 244 -9.11 -10.26 -0.32
CA ALA A 244 -8.40 -10.73 0.88
C ALA A 244 -7.42 -9.68 1.40
N ILE A 245 -7.38 -9.50 2.72
CA ILE A 245 -6.33 -8.77 3.45
C ILE A 245 -5.44 -9.80 4.14
N VAL A 246 -4.13 -9.74 3.91
CA VAL A 246 -3.17 -10.47 4.75
C VAL A 246 -3.00 -9.69 6.03
N HIS A 247 -3.46 -10.25 7.15
CA HIS A 247 -3.38 -9.62 8.46
C HIS A 247 -2.36 -10.36 9.33
N TYR A 248 -1.14 -9.81 9.40
CA TYR A 248 -0.12 -10.31 10.31
C TYR A 248 -0.51 -9.99 11.75
N VAL A 249 -0.69 -11.03 12.56
CA VAL A 249 -1.19 -10.89 13.94
C VAL A 249 -0.14 -10.32 14.90
N GLY A 250 1.08 -10.08 14.41
CA GLY A 250 2.17 -9.52 15.16
C GLY A 250 2.83 -10.55 16.08
N MET A 251 3.75 -10.06 16.89
CA MET A 251 4.64 -10.87 17.71
C MET A 251 4.76 -10.35 19.14
N SER A 252 4.21 -9.17 19.43
CA SER A 252 4.39 -8.45 20.69
C SER A 252 3.13 -8.02 21.43
N HIS A 253 1.95 -7.97 20.79
CA HIS A 253 0.72 -7.45 21.43
C HIS A 253 -0.39 -8.48 21.66
N TYR A 254 -0.31 -9.68 21.09
CA TYR A 254 -1.45 -10.61 21.10
C TYR A 254 -1.54 -11.48 22.36
N PHE A 255 -0.42 -11.75 23.04
CA PHE A 255 -0.32 -12.83 24.03
C PHE A 255 -0.81 -12.46 25.43
N ARG A 256 -1.14 -13.46 26.24
CA ARG A 256 -1.32 -13.33 27.69
C ARG A 256 0.00 -13.64 28.39
N LEU A 257 0.22 -13.06 29.56
CA LEU A 257 1.39 -13.33 30.38
C LEU A 257 1.04 -13.93 31.73
N ARG A 258 1.93 -14.79 32.23
CA ARG A 258 1.97 -15.25 33.62
C ARG A 258 3.41 -15.37 34.07
N GLY A 259 3.73 -14.76 35.21
CA GLY A 259 5.11 -14.69 35.70
C GLY A 259 6.08 -14.05 34.68
N GLY A 260 5.59 -13.12 33.85
CA GLY A 260 6.37 -12.43 32.82
C GLY A 260 6.65 -13.22 31.54
N SER A 261 6.16 -14.46 31.42
CA SER A 261 6.28 -15.29 30.21
C SER A 261 4.92 -15.53 29.56
N VAL A 262 4.91 -15.80 28.25
CA VAL A 262 3.66 -16.11 27.54
C VAL A 262 2.96 -17.36 28.07
N GLU A 263 1.63 -17.28 28.17
CA GLU A 263 0.74 -18.38 28.54
C GLU A 263 -0.55 -18.30 27.72
N GLY A 264 -1.19 -19.44 27.42
CA GLY A 264 -2.46 -19.47 26.70
C GLY A 264 -2.33 -18.99 25.25
N ALA A 265 -3.38 -18.37 24.71
CA ALA A 265 -3.41 -17.88 23.33
C ALA A 265 -3.45 -16.35 23.25
N LEU A 266 -4.63 -15.73 23.40
CA LEU A 266 -4.84 -14.30 23.18
C LEU A 266 -5.23 -13.57 24.46
N ASN A 267 -4.70 -12.35 24.67
CA ASN A 267 -5.22 -11.45 25.70
C ASN A 267 -6.55 -10.81 25.30
N VAL A 268 -7.25 -10.24 26.28
CA VAL A 268 -8.60 -9.70 26.11
C VAL A 268 -8.65 -8.53 25.13
N ALA A 269 -7.65 -7.64 25.16
CA ALA A 269 -7.56 -6.48 24.28
C ALA A 269 -7.39 -6.90 22.82
N CYS A 270 -6.43 -7.79 22.55
CA CYS A 270 -6.22 -8.38 21.24
C CYS A 270 -7.48 -9.09 20.72
N ALA A 271 -8.12 -9.91 21.55
CA ALA A 271 -9.33 -10.63 21.16
C ALA A 271 -10.49 -9.67 20.83
N ALA A 272 -10.67 -8.59 21.60
CA ALA A 272 -11.70 -7.58 21.34
C ALA A 272 -11.45 -6.87 20.00
N TRP A 273 -10.22 -6.41 19.77
CA TRP A 273 -9.83 -5.71 18.54
C TRP A 273 -10.06 -6.58 17.30
N HIS A 274 -9.63 -7.84 17.34
CA HIS A 274 -9.76 -8.74 16.19
C HIS A 274 -11.20 -9.21 15.93
N ARG A 275 -12.06 -9.28 16.96
CA ARG A 275 -13.49 -9.51 16.75
C ARG A 275 -14.15 -8.35 16.02
N ASP A 276 -13.82 -7.12 16.39
CA ASP A 276 -14.32 -5.92 15.71
C ASP A 276 -13.78 -5.84 14.26
N LEU A 277 -12.48 -6.12 14.05
CA LEU A 277 -11.90 -6.23 12.70
C LEU A 277 -12.63 -7.27 11.85
N ALA A 278 -12.81 -8.49 12.35
CA ALA A 278 -13.44 -9.59 11.61
C ALA A 278 -14.90 -9.28 11.25
N GLY A 279 -15.68 -8.74 12.20
CA GLY A 279 -17.06 -8.34 11.96
C GLY A 279 -17.17 -7.25 10.88
N ARG A 280 -16.32 -6.23 10.95
CA ARG A 280 -16.31 -5.13 9.96
C ARG A 280 -15.79 -5.57 8.60
N ALA A 281 -14.74 -6.39 8.56
CA ALA A 281 -14.23 -6.98 7.34
C ALA A 281 -15.34 -7.76 6.62
N LYS A 282 -16.11 -8.57 7.36
CA LYS A 282 -17.26 -9.29 6.81
C LYS A 282 -18.31 -8.36 6.22
N LEU A 283 -18.68 -7.29 6.94
CA LEU A 283 -19.67 -6.31 6.47
C LEU A 283 -19.22 -5.58 5.20
N LEU A 284 -17.92 -5.34 5.05
CA LEU A 284 -17.32 -4.68 3.89
C LEU A 284 -16.96 -5.65 2.75
N GLY A 285 -17.20 -6.96 2.93
CA GLY A 285 -16.90 -7.97 1.92
C GLY A 285 -15.42 -8.34 1.77
N TYR A 286 -14.59 -8.06 2.79
CA TYR A 286 -13.21 -8.52 2.84
C TYR A 286 -13.12 -9.97 3.36
N ASP A 287 -12.14 -10.71 2.83
CA ASP A 287 -11.61 -11.90 3.50
C ASP A 287 -10.40 -11.51 4.36
N LEU A 288 -10.15 -12.24 5.45
CA LEU A 288 -8.96 -12.06 6.29
C LEU A 288 -8.09 -13.32 6.25
N ILE A 289 -6.85 -13.18 5.80
CA ILE A 289 -5.82 -14.20 5.91
C ILE A 289 -5.06 -13.94 7.21
N TRP A 290 -5.32 -14.76 8.23
CA TRP A 290 -4.61 -14.66 9.51
C TRP A 290 -3.18 -15.14 9.35
N SER A 291 -2.22 -14.22 9.38
CA SER A 291 -0.80 -14.53 9.23
C SER A 291 -0.11 -14.60 10.59
N LEU A 292 0.54 -15.74 10.88
CA LEU A 292 1.28 -16.00 12.11
C LEU A 292 2.72 -16.43 11.78
N SER A 293 3.69 -15.78 12.41
CA SER A 293 5.12 -16.11 12.34
C SER A 293 5.53 -17.08 13.46
N TYR A 294 6.77 -17.56 13.41
CA TYR A 294 7.42 -18.24 14.53
C TYR A 294 8.21 -17.25 15.40
N GLU A 295 7.87 -15.98 15.33
CA GLU A 295 8.54 -14.88 16.02
C GLU A 295 7.76 -14.53 17.31
N LEU A 296 8.47 -14.23 18.41
CA LEU A 296 7.87 -13.80 19.67
C LEU A 296 8.73 -12.77 20.38
N PHE A 297 8.11 -11.79 21.05
CA PHE A 297 8.86 -10.75 21.74
C PHE A 297 9.79 -11.34 22.80
N ASP A 298 11.10 -11.04 22.70
CA ASP A 298 12.15 -11.80 23.40
C ASP A 298 11.99 -11.78 24.92
N ALA A 299 11.57 -10.63 25.45
CA ALA A 299 11.38 -10.37 26.88
C ALA A 299 10.34 -11.31 27.53
N HIS A 300 9.40 -11.84 26.75
CA HIS A 300 8.32 -12.70 27.23
C HIS A 300 8.39 -14.13 26.69
N CYS A 301 9.42 -14.44 25.90
CA CYS A 301 9.64 -15.77 25.36
C CYS A 301 10.37 -16.68 26.37
N PRO A 302 9.80 -17.84 26.74
CA PRO A 302 10.49 -18.83 27.57
C PRO A 302 11.86 -19.21 27.01
N ALA A 303 12.89 -19.26 27.87
CA ALA A 303 14.28 -19.42 27.44
C ALA A 303 14.55 -20.74 26.67
N GLY A 304 13.79 -21.80 26.96
CA GLY A 304 13.90 -23.10 26.28
C GLY A 304 13.21 -23.15 24.91
N TRP A 305 12.41 -22.14 24.56
CA TRP A 305 11.72 -22.08 23.26
C TRP A 305 12.57 -21.41 22.18
N LYS A 306 13.53 -20.58 22.57
CA LYS A 306 14.36 -19.77 21.66
C LYS A 306 15.29 -20.67 20.83
N GLN A 307 15.36 -20.40 19.54
CA GLN A 307 16.43 -20.91 18.67
C GLN A 307 17.79 -20.39 19.15
N ARG A 308 18.87 -21.17 18.96
CA ARG A 308 20.22 -20.81 19.42
C ARG A 308 21.29 -21.08 18.39
N ALA A 309 22.27 -20.19 18.28
CA ALA A 309 23.52 -20.46 17.56
C ALA A 309 24.41 -21.42 18.36
N ALA A 310 25.49 -21.91 17.72
CA ALA A 310 26.38 -22.92 18.30
C ALA A 310 27.09 -22.46 19.60
N ASP A 311 27.30 -21.16 19.76
CA ASP A 311 27.84 -20.53 20.98
C ASP A 311 26.80 -20.34 22.09
N GLY A 312 25.55 -20.76 21.87
CA GLY A 312 24.44 -20.64 22.79
C GLY A 312 23.69 -19.31 22.72
N SER A 313 24.14 -18.36 21.91
CA SER A 313 23.46 -17.07 21.74
C SER A 313 22.05 -17.25 21.15
N PRO A 314 21.05 -16.51 21.66
CA PRO A 314 19.68 -16.62 21.16
C PRO A 314 19.53 -16.01 19.76
N ALA A 315 18.59 -16.53 18.98
CA ALA A 315 18.18 -15.99 17.69
C ALA A 315 17.44 -14.66 17.86
N LEU A 316 18.16 -13.55 18.04
CA LEU A 316 17.58 -12.22 18.16
C LEU A 316 17.51 -11.53 16.79
N THR A 317 16.39 -10.86 16.54
CA THR A 317 16.22 -10.01 15.36
C THR A 317 16.79 -8.60 15.61
N GLY A 318 16.80 -7.76 14.56
CA GLY A 318 17.40 -6.43 14.61
C GLY A 318 16.55 -5.34 15.29
N TRP A 319 15.36 -5.66 15.79
CA TRP A 319 14.48 -4.71 16.46
C TRP A 319 14.99 -4.33 17.87
N VAL A 320 14.56 -3.17 18.39
CA VAL A 320 14.90 -2.72 19.74
C VAL A 320 13.64 -2.30 20.50
N PRO A 321 13.31 -2.96 21.64
CA PRO A 321 13.90 -4.21 22.14
C PRO A 321 13.70 -5.39 21.16
N PRO A 322 14.56 -6.41 21.19
CA PRO A 322 14.56 -7.44 20.18
C PRO A 322 13.40 -8.41 20.34
N SER A 323 13.24 -9.11 19.26
CA SER A 323 12.34 -10.20 19.03
C SER A 323 13.17 -11.50 18.98
N THR A 324 12.56 -12.67 19.14
CA THR A 324 13.25 -13.95 18.98
C THR A 324 12.44 -15.01 18.24
N LEU A 325 13.14 -15.95 17.60
CA LEU A 325 12.52 -17.03 16.83
C LEU A 325 12.33 -18.28 17.69
N LEU A 326 11.14 -18.86 17.63
CA LEU A 326 10.74 -20.08 18.30
C LEU A 326 11.29 -21.30 17.54
N SER A 327 11.83 -22.29 18.26
CA SER A 327 12.40 -23.49 17.65
C SER A 327 11.32 -24.41 17.09
N PRO A 328 11.30 -24.72 15.78
CA PRO A 328 10.41 -25.71 15.17
C PRO A 328 10.43 -27.09 15.84
N SER A 329 11.55 -27.44 16.49
CA SER A 329 11.73 -28.71 17.20
C SER A 329 11.20 -28.70 18.63
N ASN A 330 10.80 -27.54 19.18
CA ASN A 330 10.30 -27.43 20.55
C ASN A 330 8.78 -27.69 20.61
N GLY A 331 8.38 -28.83 21.20
CA GLY A 331 6.97 -29.23 21.27
C GLY A 331 6.06 -28.26 22.04
N ALA A 332 6.57 -27.59 23.08
CA ALA A 332 5.79 -26.63 23.86
C ALA A 332 5.56 -25.32 23.08
N ALA A 333 6.61 -24.77 22.46
CA ALA A 333 6.51 -23.59 21.60
C ALA A 333 5.55 -23.83 20.42
N MET A 334 5.66 -24.99 19.75
CA MET A 334 4.77 -25.32 18.65
C MET A 334 3.33 -25.61 19.10
N THR A 335 3.13 -26.09 20.33
CA THR A 335 1.78 -26.23 20.92
C THR A 335 1.14 -24.87 21.17
N TYR A 336 1.93 -23.91 21.68
CA TYR A 336 1.51 -22.54 21.86
C TYR A 336 1.09 -21.89 20.52
N LEU A 337 1.93 -21.96 19.48
CA LEU A 337 1.58 -21.40 18.16
C LEU A 337 0.31 -22.02 17.57
N ARG A 338 0.09 -23.33 17.72
CA ARG A 338 -1.17 -23.99 17.33
C ARG A 338 -2.38 -23.42 18.08
N GLY A 339 -2.22 -23.12 19.37
CA GLY A 339 -3.27 -22.48 20.18
C GLY A 339 -3.62 -21.08 19.67
N VAL A 340 -2.59 -20.28 19.37
CA VAL A 340 -2.74 -18.92 18.81
C VAL A 340 -3.43 -18.96 17.45
N ALA A 341 -2.95 -19.81 16.53
CA ALA A 341 -3.54 -19.97 15.20
C ALA A 341 -5.03 -20.35 15.25
N ARG A 342 -5.40 -21.30 16.11
CA ARG A 342 -6.79 -21.70 16.31
C ARG A 342 -7.64 -20.56 16.86
N ALA A 343 -7.10 -19.75 17.77
CA ALA A 343 -7.85 -18.63 18.35
C ALA A 343 -8.19 -17.56 17.31
N PHE A 344 -7.25 -17.19 16.43
CA PHE A 344 -7.52 -16.22 15.36
C PHE A 344 -8.49 -16.75 14.32
N VAL A 345 -8.31 -18.00 13.87
CA VAL A 345 -9.23 -18.64 12.92
C VAL A 345 -10.63 -18.75 13.53
N ALA A 346 -10.76 -19.06 14.82
CA ALA A 346 -12.04 -19.09 15.52
C ALA A 346 -12.72 -17.71 15.56
N ILE A 347 -11.96 -16.63 15.76
CA ILE A 347 -12.50 -15.25 15.69
C ILE A 347 -13.09 -14.98 14.30
N GLY A 348 -12.35 -15.30 13.23
CA GLY A 348 -12.82 -15.12 11.86
C GLY A 348 -14.08 -15.93 11.54
N THR A 349 -14.06 -17.23 11.87
CA THR A 349 -15.21 -18.12 11.65
C THR A 349 -16.44 -17.68 12.45
N ALA A 350 -16.27 -17.22 13.69
CA ALA A 350 -17.37 -16.69 14.50
C ALA A 350 -17.99 -15.41 13.91
N ALA A 351 -17.23 -14.61 13.17
CA ALA A 351 -17.73 -13.47 12.40
C ALA A 351 -18.33 -13.86 11.04
N GLY A 352 -18.34 -15.15 10.68
CA GLY A 352 -18.86 -15.64 9.40
C GLY A 352 -17.92 -15.42 8.20
N LEU A 353 -16.63 -15.21 8.45
CA LEU A 353 -15.60 -15.19 7.39
C LEU A 353 -15.24 -16.60 6.95
N THR A 354 -14.85 -16.75 5.68
CA THR A 354 -14.21 -17.98 5.20
C THR A 354 -12.84 -18.12 5.89
N PRO A 355 -12.48 -19.31 6.41
CA PRO A 355 -11.22 -19.47 7.13
C PRO A 355 -10.01 -19.47 6.16
N HIS A 356 -9.09 -18.51 6.38
CA HIS A 356 -7.79 -18.45 5.70
C HIS A 356 -6.67 -18.28 6.74
N PHE A 357 -5.60 -19.06 6.62
CA PHE A 357 -4.49 -19.03 7.57
C PHE A 357 -3.14 -19.13 6.86
N GLN A 358 -2.27 -18.16 7.10
CA GLN A 358 -0.91 -18.09 6.55
C GLN A 358 0.12 -18.41 7.64
N ILE A 359 1.05 -19.30 7.30
CA ILE A 359 2.31 -19.46 8.02
C ILE A 359 3.31 -18.48 7.39
N GLY A 360 3.55 -17.36 8.08
CA GLY A 360 4.32 -16.22 7.56
C GLY A 360 5.82 -16.47 7.59
N GLU A 361 6.39 -16.44 8.80
CA GLU A 361 7.84 -16.50 9.00
C GLU A 361 8.27 -17.69 9.86
N PRO A 362 8.29 -18.93 9.32
CA PRO A 362 8.58 -20.10 10.13
C PRO A 362 10.07 -20.50 10.19
N TRP A 363 10.99 -19.70 9.66
CA TRP A 363 12.37 -20.15 9.37
C TRP A 363 13.29 -20.34 10.59
N TRP A 364 14.36 -21.11 10.36
CA TRP A 364 15.53 -21.11 11.22
C TRP A 364 16.33 -19.83 11.01
N TRP A 365 16.59 -19.10 12.09
CA TRP A 365 17.30 -17.84 12.05
C TRP A 365 18.75 -18.03 11.64
N VAL A 366 19.27 -17.05 10.91
CA VAL A 366 20.70 -16.91 10.62
C VAL A 366 21.13 -15.57 11.16
N THR A 367 22.13 -15.57 12.04
CA THR A 367 22.57 -14.33 12.68
C THR A 367 23.09 -13.35 11.62
N PRO A 368 22.73 -12.06 11.68
CA PRO A 368 23.28 -11.06 10.75
C PRO A 368 24.81 -10.99 10.83
N ASP A 369 25.34 -11.16 12.04
CA ASP A 369 26.78 -11.24 12.31
C ASP A 369 27.31 -12.68 12.14
N GLY A 370 28.25 -12.86 11.21
CA GLY A 370 28.90 -14.14 10.93
C GLY A 370 28.04 -15.16 10.15
N ALA A 371 26.78 -14.85 9.84
CA ALA A 371 25.84 -15.74 9.15
C ALA A 371 25.74 -17.13 9.82
N ARG A 372 25.63 -17.18 11.15
CA ARG A 372 25.60 -18.43 11.92
C ARG A 372 24.18 -18.97 11.98
N PRO A 373 23.93 -20.26 11.69
CA PRO A 373 22.58 -20.81 11.79
C PRO A 373 22.19 -21.06 13.25
N CYS A 374 20.97 -20.70 13.63
CA CYS A 374 20.43 -20.88 14.97
C CYS A 374 19.70 -22.23 15.13
N ILE A 375 20.40 -23.32 14.83
CA ILE A 375 19.88 -24.70 14.85
C ILE A 375 20.44 -25.55 16.00
N TYR A 376 20.93 -24.90 17.07
CA TYR A 376 21.69 -25.53 18.17
C TYR A 376 21.04 -25.38 19.55
N ASP A 377 19.73 -25.06 19.60
CA ASP A 377 18.97 -25.17 20.85
C ASP A 377 18.83 -26.64 21.29
N ASP A 378 18.45 -26.86 22.55
CA ASP A 378 18.41 -28.22 23.12
C ASP A 378 17.39 -29.13 22.41
N SER A 379 16.29 -28.56 21.92
CA SER A 379 15.28 -29.33 21.18
C SER A 379 15.80 -29.71 19.79
N ALA A 380 16.50 -28.81 19.11
CA ALA A 380 17.16 -29.08 17.84
C ALA A 380 18.27 -30.12 17.97
N LYS A 381 19.12 -30.01 19.01
CA LYS A 381 20.17 -30.99 19.32
C LYS A 381 19.60 -32.39 19.54
N ALA A 382 18.52 -32.50 20.33
CA ALA A 382 17.84 -33.76 20.57
C ALA A 382 17.18 -34.32 19.30
N ALA A 383 16.60 -33.46 18.46
CA ALA A 383 15.85 -33.88 17.29
C ALA A 383 16.74 -34.39 16.15
N PHE A 384 17.89 -33.77 15.90
CA PHE A 384 18.68 -34.08 14.70
C PHE A 384 20.20 -34.00 14.83
N ALA A 385 20.75 -33.85 16.05
CA ALA A 385 22.19 -33.89 16.33
C ALA A 385 23.02 -33.10 15.29
N PRO A 386 22.91 -31.76 15.26
CA PRO A 386 23.55 -30.95 14.23
C PRO A 386 25.07 -31.04 14.31
N VAL A 387 25.74 -31.14 13.15
CA VAL A 387 27.19 -30.91 13.09
C VAL A 387 27.48 -29.40 13.10
N ALA A 388 28.71 -29.02 13.44
CA ALA A 388 29.12 -27.63 13.52
C ALA A 388 29.14 -26.97 12.13
N ILE A 389 28.45 -25.83 12.03
CA ILE A 389 28.43 -24.94 10.87
C ILE A 389 28.81 -23.55 11.39
N ALA A 390 30.06 -23.17 11.13
CA ALA A 390 30.58 -21.88 11.60
C ALA A 390 29.94 -20.70 10.88
N SER A 391 29.57 -20.88 9.61
CA SER A 391 28.86 -19.88 8.82
C SER A 391 28.03 -20.57 7.74
N MET A 392 26.89 -19.98 7.41
CA MET A 392 26.07 -20.33 6.26
C MET A 392 26.72 -19.91 4.94
N ARG A 393 27.73 -19.03 4.99
CA ARG A 393 28.44 -18.55 3.81
C ARG A 393 29.57 -19.49 3.39
N GLY A 394 29.71 -19.69 2.09
CA GLY A 394 30.78 -20.51 1.50
C GLY A 394 30.43 -21.98 1.29
N THR A 395 31.46 -22.81 1.06
CA THR A 395 31.29 -24.23 0.73
C THR A 395 31.03 -25.06 1.98
N MET A 396 30.05 -25.96 1.92
CA MET A 396 29.75 -26.92 2.99
C MET A 396 30.15 -28.34 2.60
N ASP A 397 30.51 -29.16 3.58
CA ASP A 397 30.72 -30.59 3.38
C ASP A 397 29.39 -31.38 3.35
N ALA A 398 29.48 -32.70 3.16
CA ALA A 398 28.30 -33.57 3.11
C ALA A 398 27.54 -33.66 4.45
N ALA A 399 28.25 -33.66 5.58
CA ALA A 399 27.65 -33.78 6.90
C ALA A 399 26.91 -32.48 7.31
N GLN A 400 27.47 -31.33 6.95
CA GLN A 400 26.86 -30.02 7.12
C GLN A 400 25.60 -29.88 6.28
N ARG A 401 25.65 -30.23 4.98
CA ARG A 401 24.44 -30.26 4.13
C ARG A 401 23.37 -31.18 4.69
N ALA A 402 23.74 -32.38 5.14
CA ALA A 402 22.80 -33.32 5.76
C ALA A 402 22.19 -32.77 7.06
N THR A 403 22.93 -31.93 7.81
CA THR A 403 22.40 -31.23 8.99
C THR A 403 21.33 -30.22 8.60
N LEU A 404 21.56 -29.43 7.55
CA LEU A 404 20.57 -28.49 7.04
C LEU A 404 19.33 -29.20 6.48
N ASP A 405 19.50 -30.35 5.81
CA ASP A 405 18.37 -31.16 5.32
C ASP A 405 17.51 -31.67 6.49
N ARG A 406 18.12 -32.11 7.60
CA ARG A 406 17.38 -32.52 8.80
C ARG A 406 16.68 -31.35 9.49
N ALA A 407 17.31 -30.18 9.58
CA ALA A 407 16.68 -28.96 10.08
C ALA A 407 15.48 -28.56 9.21
N GLY A 408 15.60 -28.70 7.88
CA GLY A 408 14.51 -28.49 6.94
C GLY A 408 13.37 -29.49 7.10
N ALA A 409 13.67 -30.76 7.36
CA ALA A 409 12.64 -31.76 7.66
C ALA A 409 11.88 -31.45 8.95
N ALA A 410 12.57 -30.98 10.00
CA ALA A 410 11.94 -30.53 11.23
C ALA A 410 11.02 -29.31 11.01
N LEU A 411 11.48 -28.35 10.20
CA LEU A 411 10.69 -27.18 9.81
C LEU A 411 9.42 -27.59 9.03
N ALA A 412 9.56 -28.43 8.01
CA ALA A 412 8.44 -28.95 7.23
C ALA A 412 7.41 -29.69 8.11
N ALA A 413 7.87 -30.53 9.04
CA ALA A 413 7.00 -31.23 9.97
C ALA A 413 6.23 -30.27 10.90
N SER A 414 6.90 -29.24 11.43
CA SER A 414 6.27 -28.26 12.33
C SER A 414 5.18 -27.45 11.62
N THR A 415 5.45 -27.00 10.39
CA THR A 415 4.53 -26.18 9.59
C THR A 415 3.34 -27.00 9.10
N ALA A 416 3.56 -28.25 8.69
CA ALA A 416 2.48 -29.19 8.38
C ALA A 416 1.59 -29.46 9.60
N ALA A 417 2.18 -29.65 10.79
CA ALA A 417 1.42 -29.85 12.03
C ALA A 417 0.60 -28.61 12.43
N LEU A 418 1.11 -27.40 12.17
CA LEU A 418 0.40 -26.15 12.39
C LEU A 418 -0.81 -26.02 11.44
N ALA A 419 -0.61 -26.25 10.14
CA ALA A 419 -1.68 -26.25 9.15
C ALA A 419 -2.76 -27.31 9.46
N ALA A 420 -2.35 -28.54 9.84
CA ALA A 420 -3.27 -29.60 10.23
C ALA A 420 -4.08 -29.21 11.48
N ALA A 421 -3.46 -28.56 12.46
CA ALA A 421 -4.13 -28.11 13.68
C ALA A 421 -5.20 -27.04 13.41
N VAL A 422 -4.99 -26.18 12.42
CA VAL A 422 -5.96 -25.18 11.95
C VAL A 422 -7.08 -25.86 11.15
N LYS A 423 -6.75 -26.70 10.16
CA LYS A 423 -7.75 -27.43 9.36
C LYS A 423 -8.65 -28.33 10.22
N ALA A 424 -8.12 -28.90 11.30
CA ALA A 424 -8.91 -29.66 12.27
C ALA A 424 -9.91 -28.79 13.05
N ALA A 425 -9.56 -27.53 13.33
CA ALA A 425 -10.43 -26.59 14.05
C ALA A 425 -11.44 -25.88 13.13
N ALA A 426 -11.07 -25.67 11.86
CA ALA A 426 -11.92 -25.07 10.84
C ALA A 426 -11.81 -25.87 9.53
N PRO A 427 -12.62 -26.92 9.36
CA PRO A 427 -12.69 -27.66 8.11
C PRO A 427 -13.01 -26.71 6.94
N GLY A 428 -12.24 -26.80 5.86
CA GLY A 428 -12.32 -25.87 4.73
C GLY A 428 -11.39 -24.66 4.82
N CYS A 429 -10.56 -24.55 5.87
CA CYS A 429 -9.52 -23.52 5.93
C CYS A 429 -8.54 -23.64 4.75
N THR A 430 -8.39 -22.54 4.00
CA THR A 430 -7.31 -22.40 3.02
C THR A 430 -6.01 -22.08 3.76
N THR A 431 -4.98 -22.88 3.52
CA THR A 431 -3.67 -22.73 4.16
C THR A 431 -2.65 -22.15 3.20
N TYR A 432 -1.93 -21.14 3.67
CA TYR A 432 -0.91 -20.41 2.94
C TYR A 432 0.44 -20.60 3.61
N LEU A 433 1.50 -20.63 2.81
CA LEU A 433 2.87 -20.61 3.29
C LEU A 433 3.62 -19.46 2.61
N LEU A 434 4.21 -18.57 3.40
CA LEU A 434 5.06 -17.48 2.92
C LEU A 434 6.53 -17.91 2.91
N ALA A 435 7.24 -17.60 1.83
CA ALA A 435 8.67 -17.80 1.70
C ALA A 435 9.37 -16.48 1.38
N TYR A 436 10.24 -16.04 2.30
CA TYR A 436 11.08 -14.86 2.13
C TYR A 436 12.34 -15.21 1.34
N LEU A 437 12.36 -14.86 0.06
CA LEU A 437 13.40 -15.31 -0.87
C LEU A 437 14.80 -14.72 -0.63
N PRO A 438 14.98 -13.45 -0.23
CA PRO A 438 16.29 -12.83 -0.12
C PRO A 438 17.26 -13.56 0.80
N THR A 439 16.79 -14.09 1.93
CA THR A 439 17.63 -14.84 2.87
C THR A 439 17.73 -16.31 2.52
N VAL A 440 16.65 -16.90 1.99
CA VAL A 440 16.58 -18.32 1.64
C VAL A 440 17.43 -18.66 0.41
N LEU A 441 17.51 -17.73 -0.54
CA LEU A 441 18.20 -17.87 -1.82
C LEU A 441 19.40 -16.92 -1.95
N ASP A 442 19.97 -16.48 -0.82
CA ASP A 442 21.20 -15.70 -0.80
C ASP A 442 22.32 -16.45 -1.55
N ALA A 443 22.90 -15.80 -2.56
CA ALA A 443 23.98 -16.34 -3.37
C ALA A 443 25.24 -16.65 -2.54
N GLN A 444 25.44 -15.95 -1.41
CA GLN A 444 26.55 -16.22 -0.50
C GLN A 444 26.28 -17.44 0.40
N ALA A 445 25.02 -17.82 0.59
CA ALA A 445 24.60 -18.94 1.42
C ALA A 445 23.74 -19.96 0.63
N PRO A 446 24.29 -20.58 -0.45
CA PRO A 446 23.50 -21.36 -1.42
C PRO A 446 22.81 -22.60 -0.82
N GLU A 447 23.26 -23.06 0.34
CA GLU A 447 22.70 -24.23 1.04
C GLU A 447 21.58 -23.84 2.04
N ALA A 448 21.33 -22.55 2.32
CA ALA A 448 20.28 -22.10 3.25
C ALA A 448 18.88 -22.59 2.89
N LYS A 449 18.58 -22.70 1.58
CA LYS A 449 17.33 -23.30 1.06
C LYS A 449 17.06 -24.73 1.55
N ARG A 450 18.06 -25.49 2.01
CA ARG A 450 17.86 -26.83 2.58
C ARG A 450 17.07 -26.76 3.87
N MET A 451 17.42 -25.82 4.75
CA MET A 451 16.76 -25.65 6.04
C MET A 451 15.51 -24.76 5.97
N ASN A 452 15.51 -23.70 5.14
CA ASN A 452 14.47 -22.66 5.15
C ASN A 452 13.57 -22.63 3.91
N MET A 453 13.72 -23.58 2.99
CA MET A 453 12.73 -23.89 1.96
C MET A 453 12.74 -25.39 1.70
N PRO A 454 12.40 -26.22 2.69
CA PRO A 454 12.52 -27.68 2.59
C PRO A 454 11.62 -28.27 1.50
N ALA A 455 12.00 -29.42 0.95
CA ALA A 455 11.21 -30.13 -0.06
C ALA A 455 9.82 -30.55 0.44
N GLY A 456 9.64 -30.72 1.76
CA GLY A 456 8.34 -31.01 2.37
C GLY A 456 7.30 -29.88 2.23
N TRP A 457 7.69 -28.71 1.74
CA TRP A 457 6.77 -27.63 1.38
C TRP A 457 6.25 -27.70 -0.05
N ALA A 458 6.81 -28.59 -0.88
CA ALA A 458 6.39 -28.74 -2.27
C ALA A 458 4.90 -29.08 -2.36
N ALA A 459 4.25 -28.62 -3.44
CA ALA A 459 2.85 -28.85 -3.69
C ALA A 459 2.53 -30.36 -3.64
N PRO A 460 1.41 -30.76 -3.02
CA PRO A 460 0.32 -29.93 -2.50
C PRO A 460 0.37 -29.72 -0.96
N ALA A 461 1.54 -29.53 -0.34
CA ALA A 461 1.65 -29.42 1.12
C ALA A 461 0.78 -28.30 1.73
N PHE A 462 0.69 -27.16 1.03
CA PHE A 462 -0.21 -26.04 1.34
C PHE A 462 -1.13 -25.77 0.15
N ASP A 463 -2.19 -25.01 0.36
CA ASP A 463 -3.15 -24.71 -0.71
C ASP A 463 -2.61 -23.60 -1.63
N VAL A 464 -1.89 -22.63 -1.05
CA VAL A 464 -1.31 -21.47 -1.74
C VAL A 464 0.11 -21.21 -1.25
N LEU A 465 1.04 -20.96 -2.18
CA LEU A 465 2.40 -20.48 -1.89
C LEU A 465 2.45 -18.96 -2.05
N GLN A 466 2.93 -18.26 -1.03
CA GLN A 466 3.19 -16.82 -1.07
C GLN A 466 4.69 -16.57 -1.14
N LEU A 467 5.10 -15.70 -2.06
CA LEU A 467 6.49 -15.29 -2.21
C LEU A 467 6.65 -13.83 -1.83
N GLU A 468 7.77 -13.52 -1.18
CA GLU A 468 8.15 -12.17 -0.82
C GLU A 468 9.66 -11.97 -1.01
N ASP A 469 10.04 -10.81 -1.51
CA ASP A 469 11.43 -10.49 -1.84
C ASP A 469 11.76 -8.99 -1.76
N TYR A 470 11.15 -8.28 -0.81
CA TYR A 470 11.20 -6.83 -0.76
C TYR A 470 12.60 -6.23 -0.60
N ASP A 471 13.58 -6.93 -0.01
CA ASP A 471 14.96 -6.41 0.04
C ASP A 471 15.51 -6.24 -1.39
N TRP A 472 15.38 -7.25 -2.25
CA TRP A 472 15.79 -7.14 -3.65
C TRP A 472 14.98 -6.08 -4.41
N VAL A 473 13.67 -5.98 -4.14
CA VAL A 473 12.81 -4.98 -4.79
C VAL A 473 13.21 -3.56 -4.42
N THR A 474 13.46 -3.31 -3.14
CA THR A 474 13.81 -1.98 -2.62
C THR A 474 15.24 -1.56 -2.97
N ASP A 475 16.13 -2.54 -3.20
CA ASP A 475 17.47 -2.35 -3.78
C ASP A 475 17.46 -2.23 -5.33
N GLY A 476 16.33 -2.55 -5.97
CA GLY A 476 16.20 -2.52 -7.44
C GLY A 476 16.80 -3.74 -8.16
N ASP A 477 17.14 -4.82 -7.45
CA ASP A 477 17.67 -6.08 -8.01
C ASP A 477 16.55 -6.95 -8.58
N THR A 478 15.95 -6.46 -9.67
CA THR A 478 14.91 -7.18 -10.42
C THR A 478 15.37 -8.54 -10.96
N ALA A 479 16.68 -8.71 -11.17
CA ALA A 479 17.25 -9.95 -11.68
C ALA A 479 17.22 -11.06 -10.61
N SER A 480 17.55 -10.73 -9.36
CA SER A 480 17.43 -11.68 -8.24
C SER A 480 15.97 -12.00 -7.94
N SER A 481 15.06 -11.02 -7.97
CA SER A 481 13.61 -11.27 -7.87
C SER A 481 13.12 -12.28 -8.90
N ALA A 482 13.43 -12.07 -10.19
CA ALA A 482 12.99 -12.97 -11.26
C ALA A 482 13.59 -14.39 -11.12
N ARG A 483 14.88 -14.49 -10.83
CA ARG A 483 15.55 -15.80 -10.61
C ARG A 483 15.02 -16.50 -9.37
N GLY A 484 14.80 -15.76 -8.28
CA GLY A 484 14.30 -16.28 -7.02
C GLY A 484 12.90 -16.88 -7.17
N ALA A 485 11.98 -16.14 -7.82
CA ALA A 485 10.64 -16.63 -8.11
C ALA A 485 10.67 -17.91 -8.97
N ALA A 486 11.49 -17.94 -10.02
CA ALA A 486 11.66 -19.12 -10.86
C ALA A 486 12.24 -20.33 -10.09
N ALA A 487 13.23 -20.08 -9.22
CA ALA A 487 13.84 -21.13 -8.39
C ALA A 487 12.87 -21.68 -7.35
N ALA A 488 12.05 -20.83 -6.71
CA ALA A 488 11.01 -21.25 -5.79
C ALA A 488 9.93 -22.08 -6.50
N ALA A 489 9.47 -21.62 -7.68
CA ALA A 489 8.51 -22.35 -8.49
C ALA A 489 9.03 -23.75 -8.92
N LEU A 490 10.29 -23.83 -9.38
CA LEU A 490 10.91 -25.10 -9.74
C LEU A 490 11.06 -26.04 -8.53
N ARG A 491 11.41 -25.49 -7.37
CA ARG A 491 11.66 -26.28 -6.16
C ARG A 491 10.39 -26.79 -5.50
N LEU A 492 9.35 -25.96 -5.46
CA LEU A 492 8.12 -26.24 -4.71
C LEU A 492 6.95 -26.68 -5.60
N GLY A 493 7.01 -26.46 -6.92
CA GLY A 493 6.06 -27.04 -7.87
C GLY A 493 4.63 -26.48 -7.82
N TYR A 494 4.40 -25.33 -7.18
CA TYR A 494 3.09 -24.66 -7.22
C TYR A 494 2.88 -24.01 -8.59
N PRO A 495 1.75 -24.21 -9.26
CA PRO A 495 1.44 -23.48 -10.48
C PRO A 495 1.11 -22.01 -10.16
N ALA A 496 1.19 -21.11 -11.15
CA ALA A 496 1.08 -19.66 -10.93
C ALA A 496 -0.27 -19.27 -10.31
N GLU A 497 -1.36 -19.94 -10.68
CA GLU A 497 -2.70 -19.76 -10.12
C GLU A 497 -2.84 -20.21 -8.65
N ARG A 498 -1.84 -20.89 -8.09
CA ARG A 498 -1.71 -21.20 -6.66
C ARG A 498 -0.53 -20.49 -6.01
N GLN A 499 -0.02 -19.46 -6.66
CA GLN A 499 0.97 -18.56 -6.11
C GLN A 499 0.35 -17.19 -5.87
N GLU A 500 0.77 -16.54 -4.79
CA GLU A 500 0.49 -15.13 -4.51
C GLU A 500 1.81 -14.43 -4.18
N TYR A 501 1.84 -13.09 -4.23
CA TYR A 501 3.09 -12.33 -4.09
C TYR A 501 2.92 -11.08 -3.22
N LEU A 502 3.89 -10.83 -2.33
CA LEU A 502 3.98 -9.61 -1.51
C LEU A 502 5.14 -8.76 -2.04
N SER A 503 4.85 -7.55 -2.54
CA SER A 503 5.84 -6.73 -3.25
C SER A 503 6.74 -5.86 -2.37
N GLY A 504 6.40 -5.67 -1.09
CA GLY A 504 7.22 -4.92 -0.13
C GLY A 504 6.77 -3.49 0.19
N PHE A 505 7.43 -2.91 1.21
CA PHE A 505 7.11 -1.60 1.82
C PHE A 505 8.34 -0.70 1.84
N VAL A 506 8.09 0.59 2.10
CA VAL A 506 9.13 1.56 2.39
C VAL A 506 9.37 1.64 3.90
N LEU A 507 10.49 1.11 4.38
CA LEU A 507 10.83 1.10 5.81
C LEU A 507 10.85 2.52 6.39
N ARG A 508 11.62 3.44 5.78
CA ARG A 508 11.82 4.81 6.30
C ARG A 508 11.18 5.88 5.41
N PRO A 509 10.52 6.91 5.97
CA PRO A 509 9.78 7.92 5.19
C PRO A 509 10.61 8.63 4.11
N GLU A 510 11.90 8.87 4.37
CA GLU A 510 12.82 9.50 3.43
C GLU A 510 13.11 8.64 2.19
N GLN A 511 12.83 7.34 2.24
CA GLN A 511 13.04 6.38 1.15
C GLN A 511 11.80 6.20 0.26
N ARG A 512 10.78 7.06 0.36
CA ARG A 512 9.50 6.99 -0.39
C ARG A 512 9.63 6.76 -1.90
N ALA A 513 10.77 7.07 -2.52
CA ALA A 513 11.03 6.78 -3.92
C ALA A 513 11.02 5.27 -4.26
N GLN A 514 11.24 4.40 -3.26
CA GLN A 514 11.18 2.94 -3.37
C GLN A 514 9.78 2.44 -3.76
N TRP A 515 8.71 3.21 -3.55
CA TRP A 515 7.37 2.85 -4.05
C TRP A 515 7.35 2.60 -5.57
N ARG A 516 8.23 3.26 -6.33
CA ARG A 516 8.36 3.02 -7.77
C ARG A 516 8.78 1.57 -8.07
N THR A 517 9.77 1.03 -7.35
CA THR A 517 10.25 -0.34 -7.59
C THR A 517 9.27 -1.36 -7.02
N ILE A 518 8.64 -1.07 -5.88
CA ILE A 518 7.58 -1.89 -5.27
C ILE A 518 6.39 -2.07 -6.22
N VAL A 519 5.84 -0.98 -6.76
CA VAL A 519 4.73 -1.05 -7.72
C VAL A 519 5.15 -1.75 -9.02
N ALA A 520 6.40 -1.57 -9.47
CA ALA A 520 6.92 -2.29 -10.64
C ALA A 520 7.05 -3.80 -10.37
N ALA A 521 7.47 -4.22 -9.18
CA ALA A 521 7.55 -5.62 -8.78
C ALA A 521 6.17 -6.26 -8.69
N ALA A 522 5.18 -5.52 -8.15
CA ALA A 522 3.78 -5.95 -8.13
C ALA A 522 3.26 -6.24 -9.55
N ARG A 523 3.49 -5.32 -10.50
CA ARG A 523 3.13 -5.49 -11.92
C ARG A 523 3.87 -6.66 -12.58
N ALA A 524 5.16 -6.80 -12.29
CA ALA A 524 5.95 -7.92 -12.79
C ALA A 524 5.38 -9.27 -12.31
N ALA A 525 4.91 -9.34 -11.07
CA ALA A 525 4.26 -10.54 -10.54
C ALA A 525 2.92 -10.82 -11.22
N GLN A 526 2.09 -9.81 -11.46
CA GLN A 526 0.86 -9.97 -12.25
C GLN A 526 1.15 -10.48 -13.66
N GLY A 527 2.21 -9.97 -14.31
CA GLY A 527 2.66 -10.46 -15.62
C GLY A 527 3.13 -11.91 -15.64
N ARG A 528 3.53 -12.48 -14.48
CA ARG A 528 3.80 -13.92 -14.34
C ARG A 528 2.54 -14.77 -14.19
N GLY A 529 1.36 -14.15 -14.02
CA GLY A 529 0.10 -14.85 -13.83
C GLY A 529 -0.13 -15.38 -12.41
N VAL A 530 0.50 -14.79 -11.39
CA VAL A 530 0.20 -15.15 -9.99
C VAL A 530 -1.25 -14.79 -9.65
N ALA A 531 -1.90 -15.58 -8.79
CA ALA A 531 -3.32 -15.43 -8.48
C ALA A 531 -3.67 -14.07 -7.86
N ARG A 532 -2.82 -13.57 -6.95
CA ARG A 532 -3.00 -12.28 -6.26
C ARG A 532 -1.67 -11.63 -5.91
N VAL A 533 -1.67 -10.31 -5.85
CA VAL A 533 -0.53 -9.50 -5.44
C VAL A 533 -0.93 -8.56 -4.32
N TYR A 534 -0.14 -8.52 -3.25
CA TYR A 534 -0.36 -7.68 -2.08
C TYR A 534 0.73 -6.62 -2.00
N LEU A 535 0.32 -5.38 -1.76
CA LEU A 535 1.21 -4.37 -1.22
C LEU A 535 1.36 -4.65 0.28
N TRP A 536 2.59 -4.89 0.73
CA TRP A 536 2.93 -5.01 2.13
C TRP A 536 3.72 -3.75 2.47
N ALA A 537 3.28 -2.78 3.25
CA ALA A 537 2.15 -2.82 4.16
C ALA A 537 1.34 -1.51 4.18
N LEU A 538 0.10 -1.65 4.64
CA LEU A 538 -0.88 -0.58 4.79
C LEU A 538 -0.32 0.63 5.56
N PRO A 539 0.32 0.51 6.73
CA PRO A 539 0.79 1.69 7.47
C PRO A 539 1.75 2.60 6.69
N GLN A 540 2.68 2.01 5.92
CA GLN A 540 3.64 2.75 5.09
C GLN A 540 2.96 3.36 3.87
N MET A 541 1.98 2.66 3.27
CA MET A 541 1.13 3.19 2.20
C MET A 541 0.38 4.44 2.68
N LEU A 542 -0.23 4.39 3.88
CA LEU A 542 -0.92 5.51 4.49
C LEU A 542 0.03 6.66 4.81
N ARG A 543 1.18 6.38 5.44
CA ARG A 543 2.19 7.37 5.81
C ARG A 543 2.71 8.14 4.59
N ASP A 544 3.04 7.44 3.52
CA ASP A 544 3.70 8.03 2.33
C ASP A 544 2.71 8.57 1.30
N GLY A 545 1.42 8.33 1.51
CA GLY A 545 0.35 8.79 0.63
C GLY A 545 0.35 8.09 -0.73
N LEU A 546 0.64 6.80 -0.77
CA LEU A 546 0.64 6.06 -2.02
C LEU A 546 -0.79 5.88 -2.53
N VAL A 547 -1.02 6.36 -3.74
CA VAL A 547 -2.20 6.09 -4.53
C VAL A 547 -1.80 5.27 -5.75
N TYR A 548 -2.54 4.19 -6.01
CA TYR A 548 -2.36 3.30 -7.16
C TYR A 548 -3.54 3.39 -8.11
N TRP A 549 -3.26 3.37 -9.41
CA TRP A 549 -4.27 3.24 -10.45
C TRP A 549 -3.91 2.05 -11.31
N GLN A 550 -4.88 1.15 -11.45
CA GLN A 550 -4.82 0.14 -12.48
C GLN A 550 -4.87 0.86 -13.83
N GLU A 551 -3.78 0.76 -14.57
CA GLU A 551 -3.79 1.19 -15.97
C GLU A 551 -4.64 0.16 -16.71
N GLU A 552 -5.74 0.58 -17.34
CA GLU A 552 -6.47 -0.27 -18.28
C GLU A 552 -5.44 -0.77 -19.29
N GLY A 553 -5.36 -2.10 -19.46
CA GLY A 553 -4.44 -2.72 -20.41
C GLY A 553 -4.57 -2.01 -21.75
N ALA A 554 -3.45 -1.83 -22.46
CA ALA A 554 -3.36 -0.98 -23.64
C ALA A 554 -4.62 -1.11 -24.49
N VAL A 555 -5.54 -0.14 -24.37
CA VAL A 555 -6.51 0.10 -25.43
C VAL A 555 -5.66 0.16 -26.68
N GLU A 556 -5.99 -0.58 -27.73
CA GLU A 556 -5.36 -0.39 -29.03
C GLU A 556 -5.54 1.09 -29.38
N ALA A 557 -4.54 1.89 -29.02
CA ALA A 557 -4.65 3.35 -28.96
C ALA A 557 -4.64 3.92 -30.38
N PHE A 558 -4.43 3.07 -31.37
CA PHE A 558 -4.35 3.38 -32.77
C PHE A 558 -4.90 2.20 -33.58
N ASP A 559 -5.93 2.46 -34.38
CA ASP A 559 -6.38 1.54 -35.41
C ASP A 559 -5.81 2.00 -36.76
N ASP A 560 -5.16 1.10 -37.48
CA ASP A 560 -4.45 1.41 -38.74
C ASP A 560 -5.41 1.56 -39.95
N VAL A 561 -6.34 2.51 -39.84
CA VAL A 561 -7.36 2.84 -40.83
C VAL A 561 -7.32 4.33 -41.16
N MET A 562 -7.67 4.70 -42.39
CA MET A 562 -7.82 6.09 -42.81
C MET A 562 -9.15 6.67 -42.35
N PHE A 563 -9.17 7.98 -42.08
CA PHE A 563 -10.40 8.75 -41.98
C PHE A 563 -11.26 8.52 -43.25
N PRO A 564 -12.53 8.14 -43.11
CA PRO A 564 -13.27 7.48 -44.19
C PRO A 564 -13.86 8.45 -45.22
N LEU A 565 -13.80 9.77 -44.96
CA LEU A 565 -14.37 10.80 -45.82
C LEU A 565 -13.27 11.64 -46.46
N ALA A 566 -13.50 12.09 -47.69
CA ALA A 566 -12.64 13.09 -48.32
C ALA A 566 -12.77 14.42 -47.55
N LEU A 567 -11.63 15.04 -47.24
CA LEU A 567 -11.63 16.35 -46.59
C LEU A 567 -12.21 17.39 -47.54
N GLY A 568 -13.21 18.13 -47.08
CA GLY A 568 -13.81 19.22 -47.84
C GLY A 568 -12.81 20.36 -48.07
N ARG A 569 -13.05 21.20 -49.08
CA ARG A 569 -12.24 22.42 -49.34
C ARG A 569 -12.17 23.39 -48.16
N GLU A 570 -13.10 23.26 -47.20
CA GLU A 570 -13.23 24.11 -46.01
C GLU A 570 -12.68 23.44 -44.73
N ALA A 571 -11.93 22.33 -44.85
CA ALA A 571 -11.27 21.74 -43.68
C ALA A 571 -10.25 22.72 -43.07
N GLU A 572 -10.34 22.90 -41.75
CA GLU A 572 -9.44 23.79 -41.00
C GLU A 572 -8.25 22.99 -40.45
N VAL A 573 -7.04 23.56 -40.53
CA VAL A 573 -5.81 22.99 -39.94
C VAL A 573 -5.15 24.04 -39.07
N THR A 574 -5.00 23.75 -37.78
CA THR A 574 -4.49 24.69 -36.77
C THR A 574 -3.29 24.08 -36.02
N PRO A 575 -2.04 24.45 -36.38
CA PRO A 575 -0.86 24.10 -35.58
C PRO A 575 -0.84 24.86 -34.24
N THR A 576 -0.61 24.17 -33.12
CA THR A 576 -0.60 24.78 -31.77
C THR A 576 0.68 24.48 -31.01
N PHE A 577 1.18 25.47 -30.26
CA PHE A 577 2.31 25.32 -29.33
C PHE A 577 1.86 25.61 -27.90
N SER A 578 2.54 24.99 -26.93
CA SER A 578 2.38 25.33 -25.51
C SER A 578 3.55 26.22 -25.07
N THR A 579 3.33 27.53 -24.98
CA THR A 579 4.35 28.49 -24.48
C THR A 579 3.76 29.36 -23.38
N GLY A 580 4.33 29.28 -22.18
CA GLY A 580 3.99 30.19 -21.08
C GLY A 580 4.73 31.51 -21.25
N VAL A 581 4.02 32.62 -21.28
CA VAL A 581 4.60 33.97 -21.36
C VAL A 581 4.33 34.69 -20.05
N THR A 582 5.38 35.16 -19.40
CA THR A 582 5.28 36.02 -18.21
C THR A 582 5.82 37.40 -18.57
N THR A 583 4.97 38.41 -18.45
CA THR A 583 5.33 39.80 -18.69
C THR A 583 5.58 40.49 -17.35
N SER A 584 6.76 41.08 -17.18
CA SER A 584 7.09 41.86 -15.98
C SER A 584 6.34 43.20 -15.97
N ALA A 585 6.27 43.84 -14.80
CA ALA A 585 5.63 45.16 -14.64
C ALA A 585 6.27 46.26 -15.52
N GLY A 586 7.51 46.07 -15.98
CA GLY A 586 8.18 46.97 -16.93
C GLY A 586 7.98 46.61 -18.41
N GLY A 587 7.08 45.65 -18.73
CA GLY A 587 6.77 45.25 -20.10
C GLY A 587 7.71 44.22 -20.73
N ARG A 588 8.67 43.64 -19.98
CA ARG A 588 9.61 42.63 -20.50
C ARG A 588 9.01 41.23 -20.40
N GLU A 589 9.05 40.47 -21.49
CA GLU A 589 8.56 39.09 -21.52
C GLU A 589 9.67 38.06 -21.26
N THR A 590 9.33 37.05 -20.46
CA THR A 590 10.07 35.78 -20.33
C THR A 590 9.18 34.66 -20.85
N ARG A 591 9.71 33.80 -21.71
CA ARG A 591 8.95 32.72 -22.38
C ARG A 591 9.48 31.36 -21.94
N ARG A 592 8.59 30.45 -21.54
CA ARG A 592 8.87 29.05 -21.25
C ARG A 592 8.17 28.17 -22.29
N VAL A 593 8.96 27.53 -23.14
CA VAL A 593 8.46 26.60 -24.17
C VAL A 593 8.17 25.24 -23.51
N GLY A 594 6.91 24.83 -23.53
CA GLY A 594 6.45 23.54 -23.00
C GLY A 594 6.51 22.41 -24.02
N TRP A 595 6.32 22.70 -25.32
CA TRP A 595 6.42 21.72 -26.41
C TRP A 595 7.44 22.18 -27.46
N ALA A 596 8.37 21.29 -27.81
CA ALA A 596 9.39 21.56 -28.83
C ALA A 596 8.82 21.57 -30.26
N GLU A 597 7.70 20.88 -30.49
CA GLU A 597 7.05 20.76 -31.80
C GLU A 597 5.56 21.13 -31.70
N ALA A 598 4.99 21.66 -32.78
CA ALA A 598 3.57 22.01 -32.83
C ALA A 598 2.70 20.75 -32.77
N ARG A 599 1.57 20.80 -32.06
CA ARG A 599 0.52 19.78 -32.14
C ARG A 599 -0.60 20.32 -33.03
N THR A 600 -0.97 19.57 -34.06
CA THR A 600 -1.95 20.04 -35.04
C THR A 600 -3.38 19.65 -34.63
N ARG A 601 -4.30 20.60 -34.71
CA ARG A 601 -5.76 20.37 -34.63
C ARG A 601 -6.35 20.47 -36.02
N TYR A 602 -7.36 19.66 -36.30
CA TYR A 602 -8.09 19.67 -37.56
C TYR A 602 -9.58 19.84 -37.27
N ASP A 603 -10.31 20.55 -38.12
CA ASP A 603 -11.77 20.45 -38.18
C ASP A 603 -12.18 19.95 -39.57
N VAL A 604 -12.74 18.74 -39.60
CA VAL A 604 -13.11 18.05 -40.85
C VAL A 604 -14.62 18.04 -41.10
N GLY A 605 -15.41 18.69 -40.22
CA GLY A 605 -16.87 18.78 -40.32
C GLY A 605 -17.40 19.36 -41.64
N PRO A 606 -16.83 20.47 -42.16
CA PRO A 606 -17.28 21.08 -43.42
C PRO A 606 -17.22 20.17 -44.67
N GLY A 607 -16.55 19.02 -44.58
CA GLY A 607 -16.51 18.00 -45.63
C GLY A 607 -17.72 17.06 -45.69
N VAL A 608 -18.56 17.02 -44.65
CA VAL A 608 -19.71 16.10 -44.54
C VAL A 608 -20.94 16.73 -45.22
N ARG A 609 -21.36 16.18 -46.37
CA ARG A 609 -22.37 16.85 -47.23
C ARG A 609 -23.58 16.00 -47.58
N SER A 610 -23.51 14.68 -47.38
CA SER A 610 -24.60 13.76 -47.68
C SER A 610 -25.04 12.93 -46.48
N GLU A 611 -26.24 12.35 -46.55
CA GLU A 611 -26.72 11.38 -45.55
C GLU A 611 -25.78 10.15 -45.42
N ALA A 612 -25.19 9.72 -46.55
CA ALA A 612 -24.24 8.61 -46.57
C ALA A 612 -22.93 8.95 -45.84
N ASP A 613 -22.45 10.20 -45.97
CA ASP A 613 -21.26 10.67 -45.24
C ASP A 613 -21.51 10.69 -43.74
N VAL A 614 -22.70 11.17 -43.31
CA VAL A 614 -23.10 11.18 -41.89
C VAL A 614 -23.17 9.75 -41.33
N ALA A 615 -23.75 8.80 -42.07
CA ALA A 615 -23.82 7.42 -41.65
C ALA A 615 -22.41 6.80 -41.50
N THR A 616 -21.53 7.07 -42.47
CA THR A 616 -20.13 6.62 -42.46
C THR A 616 -19.36 7.20 -41.28
N LEU A 617 -19.51 8.50 -41.00
CA LEU A 617 -18.88 9.18 -39.89
C LEU A 617 -19.35 8.65 -38.53
N LEU A 618 -20.66 8.44 -38.36
CA LEU A 618 -21.22 7.88 -37.12
C LEU A 618 -20.71 6.46 -36.86
N ALA A 619 -20.64 5.62 -37.90
CA ALA A 619 -20.09 4.27 -37.79
C ALA A 619 -18.60 4.32 -37.38
N PHE A 620 -17.82 5.20 -38.01
CA PHE A 620 -16.41 5.38 -37.71
C PHE A 620 -16.17 5.91 -36.29
N PHE A 621 -16.94 6.91 -35.84
CA PHE A 621 -16.86 7.46 -34.48
C PHE A 621 -17.14 6.42 -33.41
N ARG A 622 -18.19 5.60 -33.59
CA ARG A 622 -18.52 4.49 -32.67
C ARG A 622 -17.42 3.43 -32.65
N ALA A 623 -16.88 3.07 -33.82
CA ALA A 623 -15.79 2.11 -33.91
C ALA A 623 -14.51 2.59 -33.21
N ARG A 624 -14.29 3.91 -33.07
CA ARG A 624 -13.14 4.50 -32.35
C ARG A 624 -13.41 4.80 -30.88
N MET A 625 -14.66 4.66 -30.43
CA MET A 625 -15.11 5.01 -29.08
C MET A 625 -14.73 6.46 -28.72
N GLY A 626 -15.05 7.39 -29.63
CA GLY A 626 -14.70 8.81 -29.47
C GLY A 626 -13.17 9.03 -29.47
N PRO A 627 -12.59 9.66 -28.44
CA PRO A 627 -11.16 9.97 -28.39
C PRO A 627 -10.28 8.75 -28.07
N ALA A 628 -10.86 7.59 -27.73
CA ALA A 628 -10.09 6.46 -27.19
C ALA A 628 -9.11 5.83 -28.20
N ARG A 629 -9.45 5.80 -29.50
CA ARG A 629 -8.61 5.18 -30.54
C ARG A 629 -8.27 6.17 -31.64
N ALA A 630 -6.97 6.38 -31.86
CA ALA A 630 -6.45 7.18 -32.95
C ALA A 630 -6.50 6.42 -34.29
N PHE A 631 -6.38 7.16 -35.38
CA PHE A 631 -6.45 6.68 -36.77
C PHE A 631 -5.65 7.61 -37.68
N ARG A 632 -5.50 7.25 -38.96
CA ARG A 632 -4.76 8.05 -39.94
C ARG A 632 -5.63 9.16 -40.52
N LEU A 633 -5.07 10.37 -40.61
CA LEU A 633 -5.62 11.48 -41.37
C LEU A 633 -4.58 11.98 -42.37
N ARG A 634 -4.96 12.14 -43.63
CA ARG A 634 -4.10 12.83 -44.59
C ARG A 634 -4.26 14.33 -44.42
N ASP A 635 -3.21 15.01 -43.98
CA ASP A 635 -3.19 16.47 -43.91
C ASP A 635 -3.36 17.05 -45.33
N PRO A 636 -4.33 17.95 -45.58
CA PRO A 636 -4.55 18.49 -46.91
C PRO A 636 -3.45 19.44 -47.40
N PHE A 637 -2.63 19.99 -46.49
CA PHE A 637 -1.60 20.98 -46.78
C PHE A 637 -0.17 20.43 -46.63
N ASP A 638 0.06 19.44 -45.76
CA ASP A 638 1.39 18.91 -45.47
C ASP A 638 1.42 17.38 -45.30
N TRP A 639 1.41 16.68 -46.44
CA TRP A 639 1.38 15.21 -46.49
C TRP A 639 2.47 14.60 -47.38
N ARG A 640 3.29 15.42 -48.03
CA ARG A 640 4.28 14.97 -49.02
C ARG A 640 5.63 15.65 -48.79
N THR A 641 6.69 14.88 -48.95
CA THR A 641 8.06 15.35 -48.89
C THR A 641 8.80 15.14 -50.21
N GLY A 642 9.88 15.89 -50.43
CA GLY A 642 10.76 15.77 -51.59
C GLY A 642 12.22 15.88 -51.17
N ASP A 643 12.97 14.78 -51.34
CA ASP A 643 14.40 14.64 -51.03
C ASP A 643 14.83 15.19 -49.66
N GLU A 644 14.05 14.91 -48.60
CA GLU A 644 14.37 15.30 -47.23
C GLU A 644 15.62 14.57 -46.71
N VAL A 645 16.58 15.31 -46.15
CA VAL A 645 17.82 14.73 -45.60
C VAL A 645 17.55 13.96 -44.32
N ILE A 646 17.44 12.63 -44.34
CA ILE A 646 17.13 11.84 -43.15
C ILE A 646 18.38 11.46 -42.33
N GLY A 647 19.58 11.67 -42.88
CA GLY A 647 20.83 11.52 -42.15
C GLY A 647 22.07 11.61 -43.03
N THR A 648 23.23 11.41 -42.41
CA THR A 648 24.54 11.37 -43.08
C THR A 648 25.26 10.10 -42.67
N GLY A 649 25.86 9.41 -43.63
CA GLY A 649 26.65 8.21 -43.41
C GLY A 649 27.87 8.46 -42.54
N ASP A 650 28.15 7.51 -41.66
CA ASP A 650 29.34 7.42 -40.81
C ASP A 650 30.13 6.12 -41.08
N GLY A 651 29.65 5.25 -41.97
CA GLY A 651 30.19 3.92 -42.25
C GLY A 651 29.63 2.79 -41.37
N ALA A 652 28.74 3.08 -40.41
CA ALA A 652 28.18 2.10 -39.48
C ALA A 652 26.64 2.16 -39.37
N THR A 653 26.06 3.36 -39.31
CA THR A 653 24.63 3.60 -39.16
C THR A 653 23.85 3.18 -40.41
N ARG A 654 22.83 2.34 -40.24
CA ARG A 654 21.97 1.83 -41.33
C ARG A 654 20.52 2.27 -41.23
N THR A 655 20.07 2.65 -40.04
CA THR A 655 18.67 3.01 -39.77
C THR A 655 18.53 4.51 -39.64
N PHE A 656 17.61 5.08 -40.41
CA PHE A 656 17.33 6.51 -40.45
C PHE A 656 15.83 6.75 -40.26
N ALA A 657 15.48 7.65 -39.34
CA ALA A 657 14.11 8.05 -39.09
C ALA A 657 13.58 8.93 -40.23
N LEU A 658 12.38 8.66 -40.72
CA LEU A 658 11.69 9.59 -41.61
C LEU A 658 11.31 10.86 -40.85
N VAL A 659 11.70 12.00 -41.40
CA VAL A 659 11.47 13.31 -40.81
C VAL A 659 11.01 14.31 -41.86
N ARG A 660 10.30 15.34 -41.40
CA ARG A 660 9.94 16.54 -42.17
C ARG A 660 10.58 17.75 -41.50
N ARG A 661 11.24 18.62 -42.26
CA ARG A 661 11.86 19.83 -41.71
C ARG A 661 11.09 21.10 -42.08
N TYR A 662 10.95 21.98 -41.10
CA TYR A 662 10.41 23.33 -41.25
C TYR A 662 11.48 24.32 -40.77
N GLY A 663 12.48 24.59 -41.61
CA GLY A 663 13.66 25.35 -41.22
C GLY A 663 14.46 24.64 -40.13
N ALA A 664 14.57 25.26 -38.95
CA ALA A 664 15.29 24.69 -37.80
C ALA A 664 14.51 23.59 -37.05
N ALA A 665 13.19 23.49 -37.25
CA ALA A 665 12.36 22.48 -36.62
C ALA A 665 12.38 21.17 -37.41
N THR A 666 12.47 20.04 -36.71
CA THR A 666 12.40 18.70 -37.30
C THR A 666 11.22 17.96 -36.69
N ARG A 667 10.33 17.42 -37.53
CA ARG A 667 9.17 16.63 -37.13
C ARG A 667 9.39 15.17 -37.48
N ARG A 668 9.14 14.27 -36.53
CA ARG A 668 9.17 12.82 -36.74
C ARG A 668 7.92 12.36 -37.51
N ILE A 669 8.11 11.52 -38.53
CA ILE A 669 7.02 10.94 -39.32
C ILE A 669 6.88 9.42 -39.07
N THR A 670 5.84 9.01 -38.33
CA THR A 670 5.65 7.63 -37.90
C THR A 670 4.72 6.80 -38.80
N ARG A 671 3.99 7.45 -39.70
CA ARG A 671 2.98 6.83 -40.57
C ARG A 671 3.22 7.16 -42.06
N PRO A 672 4.34 6.72 -42.65
CA PRO A 672 4.54 6.86 -44.09
C PRO A 672 3.56 5.97 -44.86
N VAL A 673 3.23 6.38 -46.08
CA VAL A 673 2.49 5.55 -47.04
C VAL A 673 3.48 4.57 -47.66
N ALA A 674 3.36 3.28 -47.34
CA ALA A 674 4.38 2.26 -47.60
C ALA A 674 4.93 2.26 -49.05
N GLY A 675 4.08 2.46 -50.06
CA GLY A 675 4.48 2.48 -51.48
C GLY A 675 5.09 3.79 -52.00
N SER A 676 5.06 4.87 -51.21
CA SER A 676 5.51 6.20 -51.62
C SER A 676 7.00 6.46 -51.38
N VAL A 677 7.63 5.69 -50.49
CA VAL A 677 8.99 5.97 -50.02
C VAL A 677 10.01 5.74 -51.15
N ARG A 678 10.86 6.74 -51.37
CA ARG A 678 12.00 6.70 -52.29
C ARG A 678 13.23 7.20 -51.55
N VAL A 679 14.31 6.43 -51.56
CA VAL A 679 15.55 6.77 -50.82
C VAL A 679 16.69 7.00 -51.81
N LYS A 680 17.52 8.02 -51.54
CA LYS A 680 18.78 8.26 -52.25
C LYS A 680 19.94 8.28 -51.27
N VAL A 681 21.09 7.74 -51.69
CA VAL A 681 22.36 7.81 -50.96
C VAL A 681 23.38 8.51 -51.85
N ALA A 682 23.98 9.59 -51.35
CA ALA A 682 24.87 10.45 -52.14
C ALA A 682 24.26 10.92 -53.48
N GLY A 683 22.94 11.16 -53.49
CA GLY A 683 22.18 11.60 -54.66
C GLY A 683 21.72 10.48 -55.62
N ALA A 684 22.19 9.25 -55.45
CA ALA A 684 21.77 8.11 -56.27
C ALA A 684 20.58 7.36 -55.64
N ALA A 685 19.52 7.11 -56.42
CA ALA A 685 18.36 6.36 -55.97
C ALA A 685 18.71 4.88 -55.68
N THR A 686 18.13 4.32 -54.61
CA THR A 686 18.34 2.93 -54.21
C THR A 686 17.02 2.23 -53.88
N GLN A 687 16.97 0.93 -54.15
CA GLN A 687 15.92 0.01 -53.67
C GLN A 687 16.42 -0.91 -52.54
N ALA A 688 17.71 -0.82 -52.18
CA ALA A 688 18.35 -1.64 -51.15
C ALA A 688 18.05 -1.13 -49.74
N PHE A 689 16.76 -1.11 -49.39
CA PHE A 689 16.29 -0.70 -48.07
C PHE A 689 14.97 -1.38 -47.71
N THR A 690 14.69 -1.43 -46.40
CA THR A 690 13.43 -1.91 -45.84
C THR A 690 12.78 -0.84 -44.97
N MET A 691 11.45 -0.88 -44.87
CA MET A 691 10.67 -0.02 -43.99
C MET A 691 10.36 -0.76 -42.68
N ALA A 692 10.77 -0.19 -41.56
CA ALA A 692 10.35 -0.64 -40.24
C ALA A 692 9.07 0.08 -39.78
N SER A 693 8.36 -0.51 -38.82
CA SER A 693 7.25 0.14 -38.13
C SER A 693 7.68 1.47 -37.50
N GLY A 694 6.74 2.40 -37.35
CA GLY A 694 7.05 3.73 -36.83
C GLY A 694 7.83 4.64 -37.79
N GLY A 695 7.93 4.29 -39.07
CA GLY A 695 8.46 5.17 -40.12
C GLY A 695 9.98 5.30 -40.11
N SER A 696 10.71 4.20 -39.99
CA SER A 696 12.18 4.17 -40.12
C SER A 696 12.58 3.42 -41.39
N VAL A 697 13.61 3.92 -42.07
CA VAL A 697 14.25 3.29 -43.23
C VAL A 697 15.52 2.58 -42.76
N THR A 698 15.68 1.31 -43.07
CA THR A 698 16.92 0.56 -42.84
C THR A 698 17.56 0.20 -44.17
N LEU A 699 18.75 0.72 -44.44
CA LEU A 699 19.53 0.41 -45.64
C LEU A 699 20.25 -0.94 -45.47
N ASP A 700 20.36 -1.71 -46.56
CA ASP A 700 21.03 -3.02 -46.53
C ASP A 700 22.53 -2.88 -46.19
N ALA A 701 23.16 -1.81 -46.67
CA ALA A 701 24.55 -1.44 -46.37
C ALA A 701 24.63 -0.03 -45.72
N ALA A 702 25.58 0.14 -44.80
CA ALA A 702 25.83 1.44 -44.17
C ALA A 702 26.38 2.44 -45.20
N PRO A 703 25.82 3.65 -45.31
CA PRO A 703 26.36 4.68 -46.19
C PRO A 703 27.78 5.08 -45.77
N GLY A 704 28.65 5.28 -46.75
CA GLY A 704 30.03 5.72 -46.51
C GLY A 704 30.08 7.07 -45.77
N LYS A 705 31.18 7.31 -45.04
CA LYS A 705 31.36 8.53 -44.26
C LYS A 705 31.15 9.78 -45.13
N GLY A 706 30.20 10.65 -44.73
CA GLY A 706 29.85 11.88 -45.44
C GLY A 706 28.80 11.73 -46.55
N ALA A 707 28.34 10.50 -46.85
CA ALA A 707 27.29 10.28 -47.83
C ALA A 707 25.92 10.72 -47.27
N VAL A 708 25.30 11.72 -47.89
CA VAL A 708 23.98 12.22 -47.47
C VAL A 708 22.89 11.23 -47.87
N VAL A 709 22.00 10.90 -46.94
CA VAL A 709 20.82 10.05 -47.17
C VAL A 709 19.59 10.95 -47.24
N THR A 710 18.87 10.91 -48.37
CA THR A 710 17.61 11.63 -48.55
C THR A 710 16.45 10.69 -48.79
N ALA A 711 15.23 11.11 -48.42
CA ALA A 711 14.00 10.38 -48.70
C ALA A 711 12.87 11.30 -49.19
N SER A 712 12.11 10.82 -50.16
CA SER A 712 10.83 11.39 -50.60
C SER A 712 9.72 10.40 -50.24
N PHE A 713 8.63 10.88 -49.63
CA PHE A 713 7.52 10.02 -49.23
C PHE A 713 6.23 10.83 -48.99
N ASP A 714 5.10 10.16 -49.14
CA ASP A 714 3.81 10.61 -48.66
C ASP A 714 3.59 10.06 -47.24
N PHE A 715 2.89 10.80 -46.39
CA PHE A 715 2.62 10.40 -45.01
C PHE A 715 1.23 10.83 -44.54
N ASP A 716 0.74 10.12 -43.54
CA ASP A 716 -0.48 10.44 -42.82
C ASP A 716 -0.14 10.88 -41.39
N VAL A 717 -1.03 11.65 -40.78
CA VAL A 717 -0.90 12.14 -39.41
C VAL A 717 -1.77 11.27 -38.50
N PRO A 718 -1.22 10.71 -37.40
CA PRO A 718 -2.03 10.03 -36.41
C PRO A 718 -2.88 11.05 -35.64
N VAL A 719 -4.20 10.92 -35.71
CA VAL A 719 -5.16 11.80 -35.03
C VAL A 719 -6.21 10.99 -34.29
N ARG A 720 -6.88 11.62 -33.32
CA ARG A 720 -8.10 11.08 -32.69
C ARG A 720 -9.21 12.13 -32.71
N PHE A 721 -10.45 11.72 -32.47
CA PHE A 721 -11.52 12.66 -32.15
C PHE A 721 -11.16 13.49 -30.91
N ALA A 722 -11.51 14.77 -30.91
CA ALA A 722 -11.23 15.66 -29.78
C ALA A 722 -12.20 15.44 -28.60
N GLU A 723 -13.42 14.97 -28.88
CA GLU A 723 -14.56 14.95 -27.97
C GLU A 723 -15.19 13.56 -27.88
N ASP A 724 -15.84 13.27 -26.74
CA ASP A 724 -16.60 12.03 -26.47
C ASP A 724 -17.99 12.02 -27.12
N GLN A 725 -18.39 13.13 -27.75
CA GLN A 725 -19.67 13.29 -28.42
C GLN A 725 -19.48 13.77 -29.86
N LEU A 726 -20.32 13.28 -30.77
CA LEU A 726 -20.39 13.74 -32.15
C LEU A 726 -21.83 14.19 -32.46
N SER A 727 -21.98 15.45 -32.89
CA SER A 727 -23.27 16.04 -33.27
C SER A 727 -23.43 16.09 -34.79
N VAL A 728 -24.54 15.56 -35.29
CA VAL A 728 -24.89 15.55 -36.72
C VAL A 728 -26.37 15.88 -36.90
N THR A 729 -26.72 16.56 -38.00
CA THR A 729 -28.09 16.98 -38.30
C THR A 729 -28.47 16.65 -39.74
N ARG A 730 -29.78 16.50 -40.02
CA ARG A 730 -30.33 16.44 -41.38
C ARG A 730 -30.87 17.82 -41.74
N ALA A 731 -30.28 18.46 -42.74
CA ALA A 731 -30.70 19.80 -43.18
C ALA A 731 -31.83 19.74 -44.23
N THR A 732 -31.88 18.71 -45.08
CA THR A 732 -32.98 18.39 -46.03
C THR A 732 -33.06 16.88 -46.30
N HIS A 733 -34.00 16.41 -47.12
CA HIS A 733 -34.29 14.97 -47.38
C HIS A 733 -33.13 14.16 -48.00
N LEU A 734 -31.99 14.79 -48.34
CA LEU A 734 -30.77 14.12 -48.81
C LEU A 734 -29.46 14.77 -48.29
N ALA A 735 -29.55 15.86 -47.53
CA ALA A 735 -28.38 16.60 -47.03
C ALA A 735 -28.16 16.34 -45.53
N GLY A 736 -27.04 15.69 -45.21
CA GLY A 736 -26.51 15.58 -43.86
C GLY A 736 -25.48 16.67 -43.59
N ASN A 737 -25.44 17.21 -42.38
CA ASN A 737 -24.48 18.23 -41.97
C ASN A 737 -23.87 17.87 -40.60
N ALA A 738 -22.54 17.93 -40.51
CA ALA A 738 -21.77 17.90 -39.27
C ALA A 738 -21.00 19.24 -39.16
N PRO A 739 -21.51 20.24 -38.41
CA PRO A 739 -20.94 21.59 -38.42
C PRO A 739 -19.47 21.66 -38.01
N SER A 740 -19.05 20.77 -37.11
CA SER A 740 -17.68 20.64 -36.66
C SER A 740 -17.40 19.18 -36.31
N VAL A 741 -16.23 18.70 -36.72
CA VAL A 741 -15.69 17.39 -36.36
C VAL A 741 -14.22 17.61 -35.96
N PRO A 742 -13.97 18.00 -34.71
CA PRO A 742 -12.63 18.35 -34.26
C PRO A 742 -11.78 17.10 -34.04
N LEU A 743 -10.61 17.07 -34.67
CA LEU A 743 -9.60 16.04 -34.51
C LEU A 743 -8.33 16.65 -33.92
N VAL A 744 -7.59 15.88 -33.14
CA VAL A 744 -6.31 16.32 -32.57
C VAL A 744 -5.23 15.29 -32.85
N GLU A 745 -4.08 15.77 -33.33
CA GLU A 745 -2.89 14.96 -33.53
C GLU A 745 -2.44 14.27 -32.22
N VAL A 746 -2.00 13.03 -32.34
CA VAL A 746 -1.46 12.20 -31.26
C VAL A 746 0.03 12.03 -31.46
N ARG A 747 0.80 12.13 -30.39
CA ARG A 747 2.25 11.88 -30.42
C ARG A 747 2.50 10.41 -30.10
N GLU A 748 3.03 9.68 -31.07
CA GLU A 748 3.42 8.29 -30.91
C GLU A 748 4.87 8.23 -30.42
N ALA A 749 5.14 7.34 -29.45
CA ALA A 749 6.45 7.18 -28.81
C ALA A 749 7.45 6.43 -29.70
#